data_AF-A0A162X7L5-F1
#
_entry.id   AF-A0A162X7L5-F1
#
_cell.length_a   1.000
_cell.length_b   1.000
_cell.length_c   1.000
_cell.angle_alpha   90.00
_cell.angle_beta   90.00
_cell.angle_gamma   90.00
#
_symmetry.space_group_name_H-M   'P 1'
#
loop_
_entity.id
_entity.type
_entity.pdbx_description
1 polymer ?
#
loop_
_entity_poly.entity_id
_entity_poly.type
_entity_poly.pdbx_seq_one_letter_code
_entity_poly.pdbx_strand_id
1 'polypeptide(L)'
;MTDPALRKRRNYDENSLQNGSGINVDDYTDDTKKVNVSNLSPSKYSHLIGLSIVTIAGFFVTFYKIWYPAEVVFDEVHFGKFAGYYLRRTYFFDVHPPLAKMMLAAVGYMVGYDGHFEFDNIGDSYIENNVPYIALRALPASLNVFCIALMYSIMKESGYSVCTCFLTASLYLLDNAIVAQHRLIMLDSMLIFFMLATVYSYIRFRKVRHQEFSATWWAWLLATGVTMALTLSVKMVGLFLVAAIGICVIVDLWDLLDIKRGISIDHFIKHFYARALGLIAVPAFIYMFWFYVHFAILVESGPGDTFMSSAFQETLKNSAIKMKSLDIHYNDDIRLMHKDTEKYLHSHDLEYPLRYDDGRISSQGQQVTAITVPDDNSWWRIKPTKEISEDEPVPIIHGDIVQLEHVGTETILLTHDVASPLMSTNEEVTTVDLDERYNETLFQVLFDDHNNGDIWQTYMKAVRLVHMDTKVAIWTHPKNLPDWGLGHQEVNGNKNLMDKSNYWVATEIDGLNATEINLEKKKEIKTIPFIFKFVELLGRMLSHNSGLTKPHPYQSNAISWPLLSRGISYWSKDDTKEQIYMTGNVFGWYLSMVGTIIYTGAIIIDTICRRRDVAWIEEPLRRRLIQSAGFFILLWLLHYIPFFAMGRALFLHHYLPAAACNYLLLGAVFQYLFITSVDSPTSDLRRNQSALEEIHPVGPAHAQTSTQAQPTTKTYIIATIILALQFACFVFLSPLTYGSPGLSIDEVQRRKVFSGWDLQFAK
;
A
#
# COMPACT_ATOMS: atom_id res chain seq x y z
N MET A 1 -55.67 -13.70 -40.69
CA MET A 1 -56.55 -12.51 -40.66
C MET A 1 -55.88 -11.47 -39.78
N THR A 2 -55.21 -10.51 -40.41
CA THR A 2 -54.47 -9.42 -39.75
C THR A 2 -55.38 -8.20 -39.68
N ASP A 3 -55.51 -7.65 -38.47
CA ASP A 3 -56.40 -6.54 -38.14
C ASP A 3 -56.05 -5.26 -38.93
N PRO A 4 -56.98 -4.69 -39.73
CA PRO A 4 -56.78 -3.46 -40.49
C PRO A 4 -56.58 -2.20 -39.63
N ALA A 5 -56.86 -2.24 -38.32
CA ALA A 5 -56.72 -1.10 -37.42
C ALA A 5 -55.26 -0.72 -37.12
N LEU A 6 -54.33 -1.68 -37.15
CA LEU A 6 -52.90 -1.44 -36.88
C LEU A 6 -52.17 -0.72 -38.01
N ARG A 7 -52.67 -0.81 -39.26
CA ARG A 7 -52.08 -0.13 -40.42
C ARG A 7 -52.49 1.35 -40.52
N LYS A 8 -53.62 1.74 -39.92
CA LYS A 8 -54.11 3.14 -39.89
C LYS A 8 -53.43 4.01 -38.84
N ARG A 9 -52.89 3.45 -37.75
CA ARG A 9 -52.08 4.22 -36.77
C ARG A 9 -50.70 4.59 -37.32
N ARG A 10 -50.07 3.70 -38.10
CA ARG A 10 -48.72 3.94 -38.65
C ARG A 10 -48.67 5.06 -39.70
N ASN A 11 -49.77 5.32 -40.43
CA ASN A 11 -49.83 6.39 -41.45
C ASN A 11 -50.31 7.76 -40.92
N TYR A 12 -50.78 7.84 -39.66
CA TYR A 12 -51.21 9.12 -39.06
C TYR A 12 -50.04 9.84 -38.37
N ASP A 13 -49.04 9.10 -37.89
CA ASP A 13 -47.84 9.65 -37.25
C ASP A 13 -46.77 10.13 -38.26
N GLU A 14 -46.76 9.60 -39.49
CA GLU A 14 -45.83 10.08 -40.54
C GLU A 14 -46.28 11.39 -41.20
N ASN A 15 -47.58 11.73 -41.19
CA ASN A 15 -48.12 12.95 -41.83
C ASN A 15 -48.40 14.11 -40.85
N SER A 16 -48.35 13.89 -39.53
CA SER A 16 -48.54 14.95 -38.52
C SER A 16 -47.24 15.71 -38.17
N LEU A 17 -46.09 15.24 -38.66
CA LEU A 17 -44.80 15.94 -38.53
C LEU A 17 -44.52 16.94 -39.66
N GLN A 18 -45.44 17.13 -40.62
CA GLN A 18 -45.21 17.98 -41.80
C GLN A 18 -45.98 19.31 -41.84
N ASN A 19 -46.80 19.67 -40.84
CA ASN A 19 -47.40 21.01 -40.78
C ASN A 19 -47.76 21.39 -39.35
N GLY A 20 -46.82 22.05 -38.67
CA GLY A 20 -46.99 22.69 -37.37
C GLY A 20 -46.25 24.01 -37.35
N SER A 21 -46.96 25.05 -37.79
CA SER A 21 -46.73 26.50 -37.62
C SER A 21 -45.47 26.95 -36.89
N GLY A 22 -44.70 27.80 -37.58
CA GLY A 22 -43.49 28.45 -37.08
C GLY A 22 -43.66 29.10 -35.71
N ILE A 23 -42.83 28.65 -34.78
CA ILE A 23 -42.40 29.45 -33.64
C ILE A 23 -41.08 30.09 -34.09
N ASN A 24 -41.07 31.42 -34.11
CA ASN A 24 -39.90 32.24 -34.41
C ASN A 24 -38.69 31.76 -33.59
N VAL A 25 -37.67 31.27 -34.28
CA VAL A 25 -36.34 30.90 -33.73
C VAL A 25 -35.41 32.12 -33.71
N ASP A 26 -35.98 33.33 -33.75
CA ASP A 26 -35.21 34.58 -33.91
C ASP A 26 -34.99 35.38 -32.62
N ASP A 27 -35.27 34.83 -31.43
CA ASP A 27 -35.10 35.59 -30.16
C ASP A 27 -34.04 35.03 -29.18
N TYR A 28 -33.14 34.16 -29.66
CA TYR A 28 -31.89 33.82 -28.96
C TYR A 28 -30.71 33.80 -29.93
N THR A 29 -30.47 34.96 -30.56
CA THR A 29 -29.12 35.35 -31.00
C THR A 29 -28.46 36.07 -29.81
N ASP A 30 -27.18 35.96 -29.47
CA ASP A 30 -26.05 35.17 -29.92
C ASP A 30 -24.91 35.64 -28.99
N ASP A 31 -24.69 35.00 -27.83
CA ASP A 31 -23.45 35.16 -27.06
C ASP A 31 -22.37 34.15 -27.53
N THR A 32 -22.62 33.46 -28.64
CA THR A 32 -21.71 32.50 -29.27
C THR A 32 -21.15 33.04 -30.56
N LYS A 33 -20.27 34.05 -30.46
CA LYS A 33 -19.48 34.48 -31.62
C LYS A 33 -18.77 33.27 -32.24
N LYS A 34 -19.18 32.90 -33.47
CA LYS A 34 -18.47 31.95 -34.32
C LYS A 34 -17.09 32.53 -34.62
N VAL A 35 -16.06 32.02 -33.93
CA VAL A 35 -14.70 32.50 -34.10
C VAL A 35 -14.03 31.75 -35.26
N ASN A 36 -13.58 32.51 -36.27
CA ASN A 36 -12.73 32.01 -37.35
C ASN A 36 -11.45 31.36 -36.78
N VAL A 37 -11.02 30.26 -37.41
CA VAL A 37 -9.90 29.37 -37.02
C VAL A 37 -8.55 30.10 -36.84
N SER A 38 -8.42 31.35 -37.27
CA SER A 38 -7.23 32.19 -37.04
C SER A 38 -7.02 32.70 -35.61
N ASN A 39 -8.02 32.61 -34.73
CA ASN A 39 -7.95 33.08 -33.32
C ASN A 39 -7.67 31.97 -32.28
N LEU A 40 -7.11 30.82 -32.68
CA LEU A 40 -6.76 29.71 -31.77
C LEU A 40 -5.49 29.95 -30.91
N SER A 41 -4.80 31.07 -31.14
CA SER A 41 -3.56 31.46 -30.44
C SER A 41 -3.77 31.88 -28.96
N PRO A 42 -4.71 32.80 -28.62
CA PRO A 42 -4.79 33.40 -27.28
C PRO A 42 -5.11 32.43 -26.12
N SER A 43 -5.93 31.40 -26.36
CA SER A 43 -6.33 30.43 -25.33
C SER A 43 -5.17 29.52 -24.88
N LYS A 44 -4.29 29.11 -25.81
CA LYS A 44 -3.10 28.31 -25.46
C LYS A 44 -2.13 29.10 -24.60
N TYR A 45 -1.92 30.38 -24.91
CA TYR A 45 -1.08 31.26 -24.10
C TYR A 45 -1.69 31.51 -22.72
N SER A 46 -3.01 31.71 -22.62
CA SER A 46 -3.70 31.89 -21.34
C SER A 46 -3.54 30.67 -20.43
N HIS A 47 -3.68 29.46 -20.98
CA HIS A 47 -3.46 28.25 -20.21
C HIS A 47 -2.01 28.08 -19.77
N LEU A 48 -1.05 28.45 -20.62
CA LEU A 48 0.38 28.39 -20.31
C LEU A 48 0.73 29.35 -19.17
N ILE A 49 0.25 30.60 -19.25
CA ILE A 49 0.44 31.61 -18.21
C ILE A 49 -0.16 31.12 -16.88
N GLY A 50 -1.40 30.64 -16.90
CA GLY A 50 -2.06 30.11 -15.70
C GLY A 50 -1.28 28.96 -15.06
N LEU A 51 -0.80 28.01 -15.86
CA LEU A 51 0.04 26.90 -15.40
C LEU A 51 1.37 27.39 -14.81
N SER A 52 2.05 28.32 -15.48
CA SER A 52 3.31 28.89 -15.01
C SER A 52 3.14 29.60 -13.66
N ILE A 53 2.07 30.39 -13.49
CA ILE A 53 1.80 31.11 -12.24
C ILE A 53 1.59 30.12 -11.08
N VAL A 54 0.72 29.12 -11.23
CA VAL A 54 0.45 28.17 -10.14
C VAL A 54 1.65 27.30 -9.82
N THR A 55 2.48 26.97 -10.82
CA THR A 55 3.71 26.17 -10.61
C THR A 55 4.77 26.98 -9.88
N ILE A 56 4.98 28.25 -10.26
CA ILE A 56 5.91 29.15 -9.58
C ILE A 56 5.45 29.43 -8.14
N ALA A 57 4.16 29.72 -7.95
CA ALA A 57 3.59 29.88 -6.61
C ALA A 57 3.73 28.58 -5.79
N GLY A 58 3.53 27.42 -6.42
CA GLY A 58 3.78 26.09 -5.87
C GLY A 58 5.18 25.88 -5.36
N PHE A 59 6.17 26.29 -6.13
CA PHE A 59 7.56 26.25 -5.72
C PHE A 59 7.78 27.08 -4.46
N PHE A 60 7.35 28.35 -4.45
CA PHE A 60 7.56 29.22 -3.28
C PHE A 60 6.83 28.72 -2.04
N VAL A 61 5.57 28.30 -2.14
CA VAL A 61 4.79 27.79 -1.00
C VAL A 61 5.38 26.49 -0.47
N THR A 62 5.77 25.55 -1.34
CA THR A 62 6.26 24.24 -0.88
C THR A 62 7.68 24.31 -0.33
N PHE A 63 8.58 25.07 -0.97
CA PHE A 63 9.98 25.21 -0.55
C PHE A 63 10.19 26.24 0.56
N TYR A 64 9.15 27.00 0.92
CA TYR A 64 9.27 27.96 2.02
C TYR A 64 9.75 27.26 3.30
N LYS A 65 10.86 27.77 3.84
CA LYS A 65 11.51 27.26 5.05
C LYS A 65 11.83 25.76 5.01
N ILE A 66 12.13 25.15 3.86
CA ILE A 66 12.40 23.69 3.77
C ILE A 66 13.53 23.18 4.70
N TRP A 67 14.48 24.06 5.04
CA TRP A 67 15.54 23.83 6.02
C TRP A 67 15.07 23.82 7.49
N TYR A 68 13.80 24.11 7.75
CA TYR A 68 13.26 24.24 9.10
C TYR A 68 12.03 23.32 9.30
N PRO A 69 11.94 22.57 10.41
CA PRO A 69 12.93 22.43 11.49
C PRO A 69 14.13 21.57 11.04
N ALA A 70 15.31 21.84 11.59
CA ALA A 70 16.52 21.07 11.32
C ALA A 70 16.62 19.81 12.23
N GLU A 71 15.46 19.22 12.52
CA GLU A 71 15.27 18.10 13.45
C GLU A 71 14.35 17.06 12.80
N VAL A 72 14.46 15.81 13.25
CA VAL A 72 13.63 14.69 12.79
C VAL A 72 12.17 14.90 13.18
N VAL A 73 11.27 14.68 12.23
CA VAL A 73 9.81 14.82 12.38
C VAL A 73 9.10 13.46 12.34
N PHE A 74 7.94 13.33 12.98
CA PHE A 74 7.09 12.12 13.12
C PHE A 74 7.46 10.90 12.26
N ASP A 75 7.08 10.86 10.99
CA ASP A 75 7.30 9.70 10.11
C ASP A 75 8.66 9.73 9.37
N GLU A 76 9.44 10.80 9.50
CA GLU A 76 10.82 10.86 8.98
C GLU A 76 11.73 9.85 9.70
N VAL A 77 11.39 9.46 10.94
CA VAL A 77 12.05 8.39 11.71
C VAL A 77 12.08 7.07 10.93
N HIS A 78 10.98 6.73 10.25
CA HIS A 78 10.86 5.49 9.51
C HIS A 78 11.52 5.61 8.13
N PHE A 79 11.13 6.61 7.34
CA PHE A 79 11.55 6.68 5.94
C PHE A 79 13.00 7.15 5.77
N GLY A 80 13.50 7.97 6.70
CA GLY A 80 14.92 8.31 6.78
C GLY A 80 15.78 7.06 7.08
N LYS A 81 15.37 6.27 8.08
CA LYS A 81 16.03 5.00 8.45
C LYS A 81 16.06 4.01 7.30
N PHE A 82 14.93 3.83 6.60
CA PHE A 82 14.87 2.97 5.43
C PHE A 82 15.75 3.45 4.27
N ALA A 83 15.83 4.75 4.02
CA ALA A 83 16.78 5.29 3.04
C ALA A 83 18.24 4.97 3.43
N GLY A 84 18.57 5.07 4.73
CA GLY A 84 19.87 4.66 5.27
C GLY A 84 20.18 3.17 5.04
N TYR A 85 19.20 2.29 5.23
CA TYR A 85 19.38 0.85 4.98
C TYR A 85 19.68 0.51 3.51
N TYR A 86 19.06 1.23 2.56
CA TYR A 86 19.42 1.07 1.15
C TYR A 86 20.85 1.50 0.84
N LEU A 87 21.32 2.58 1.45
CA LEU A 87 22.70 3.08 1.28
C LEU A 87 23.72 2.10 1.89
N ARG A 88 23.41 1.55 3.06
CA ARG A 88 24.21 0.51 3.74
C ARG A 88 24.05 -0.89 3.13
N ARG A 89 23.11 -1.06 2.21
CA ARG A 89 22.75 -2.34 1.58
C ARG A 89 22.27 -3.42 2.56
N THR A 90 21.81 -3.02 3.74
CA THR A 90 21.34 -3.91 4.82
C THR A 90 19.86 -4.20 4.68
N TYR A 91 19.48 -5.47 4.72
CA TYR A 91 18.09 -5.89 4.57
C TYR A 91 17.20 -5.38 5.71
N PHE A 92 16.01 -4.90 5.34
CA PHE A 92 15.00 -4.44 6.28
C PHE A 92 13.61 -4.87 5.77
N PHE A 93 12.66 -4.97 6.71
CA PHE A 93 11.28 -5.30 6.41
C PHE A 93 10.39 -4.05 6.55
N ASP A 94 9.49 -3.84 5.61
CA ASP A 94 8.47 -2.80 5.67
C ASP A 94 7.19 -3.25 4.95
N VAL A 95 6.05 -2.74 5.41
CA VAL A 95 4.72 -3.05 4.86
C VAL A 95 4.43 -2.35 3.52
N HIS A 96 5.21 -1.33 3.15
CA HIS A 96 5.02 -0.61 1.90
C HIS A 96 5.96 -1.12 0.80
N PRO A 97 5.51 -1.12 -0.47
CA PRO A 97 6.35 -1.37 -1.62
C PRO A 97 7.59 -0.45 -1.69
N PRO A 98 8.66 -0.87 -2.40
CA PRO A 98 9.99 -0.30 -2.18
C PRO A 98 10.28 1.03 -2.90
N LEU A 99 9.51 1.42 -3.93
CA LEU A 99 9.90 2.49 -4.86
C LEU A 99 10.18 3.83 -4.17
N ALA A 100 9.27 4.33 -3.33
CA ALA A 100 9.45 5.64 -2.69
C ALA A 100 10.69 5.69 -1.79
N LYS A 101 10.95 4.60 -1.06
CA LYS A 101 12.12 4.47 -0.18
C LYS A 101 13.41 4.43 -1.00
N MET A 102 13.41 3.74 -2.14
CA MET A 102 14.54 3.75 -3.08
C MET A 102 14.75 5.12 -3.72
N MET A 103 13.69 5.88 -4.02
CA MET A 103 13.83 7.25 -4.55
C MET A 103 14.48 8.18 -3.52
N LEU A 104 14.12 8.07 -2.24
CA LEU A 104 14.77 8.81 -1.15
C LEU A 104 16.24 8.40 -1.00
N ALA A 105 16.53 7.10 -1.00
CA ALA A 105 17.89 6.59 -0.95
C ALA A 105 18.73 7.04 -2.16
N ALA A 106 18.15 7.08 -3.36
CA ALA A 106 18.84 7.56 -4.56
C ALA A 106 19.25 9.03 -4.44
N VAL A 107 18.39 9.88 -3.84
CA VAL A 107 18.76 11.27 -3.55
C VAL A 107 19.86 11.34 -2.51
N GLY A 108 19.76 10.56 -1.42
CA GLY A 108 20.84 10.42 -0.43
C GLY A 108 22.18 10.04 -1.07
N TYR A 109 22.17 9.04 -1.95
CA TYR A 109 23.35 8.59 -2.69
C TYR A 109 23.95 9.69 -3.57
N MET A 110 23.11 10.43 -4.30
CA MET A 110 23.57 11.52 -5.18
C MET A 110 24.22 12.69 -4.42
N VAL A 111 23.82 12.94 -3.18
CA VAL A 111 24.39 14.00 -2.33
C VAL A 111 25.49 13.50 -1.39
N GLY A 112 25.89 12.23 -1.49
CA GLY A 112 26.96 11.65 -0.68
C GLY A 112 26.57 11.36 0.77
N TYR A 113 25.29 11.11 1.05
CA TYR A 113 24.85 10.61 2.35
C TYR A 113 25.32 9.16 2.54
N ASP A 114 25.89 8.85 3.70
CA ASP A 114 26.46 7.54 4.03
C ASP A 114 25.43 6.55 4.62
N GLY A 115 24.32 7.05 5.18
CA GLY A 115 23.23 6.24 5.70
C GLY A 115 23.44 5.67 7.10
N HIS A 116 24.42 6.18 7.86
CA HIS A 116 24.71 5.69 9.22
C HIS A 116 23.77 6.24 10.30
N PHE A 117 23.20 7.44 10.11
CA PHE A 117 22.26 7.99 11.07
C PHE A 117 20.96 7.18 11.10
N GLU A 118 20.54 6.74 12.30
CA GLU A 118 19.48 5.73 12.47
C GLU A 118 18.07 6.31 12.58
N PHE A 119 17.93 7.63 12.73
CA PHE A 119 16.65 8.34 12.88
C PHE A 119 15.75 7.75 13.98
N ASP A 120 16.27 7.56 15.19
CA ASP A 120 15.54 6.85 16.25
C ASP A 120 14.46 7.69 16.91
N ASN A 121 14.69 8.99 17.12
CA ASN A 121 13.76 9.84 17.87
C ASN A 121 13.33 11.08 17.08
N ILE A 122 12.10 11.51 17.32
CA ILE A 122 11.60 12.82 16.88
C ILE A 122 12.36 13.89 17.69
N GLY A 123 12.85 14.93 17.00
CA GLY A 123 13.64 16.00 17.61
C GLY A 123 15.15 15.84 17.45
N ASP A 124 15.65 14.68 17.00
CA ASP A 124 17.09 14.48 16.78
C ASP A 124 17.63 15.49 15.74
N SER A 125 18.76 16.13 16.05
CA SER A 125 19.34 17.20 15.24
C SER A 125 19.98 16.65 13.95
N TYR A 126 19.55 17.14 12.80
CA TYR A 126 20.18 16.77 11.52
C TYR A 126 21.57 17.39 11.32
N ILE A 127 21.79 18.58 11.90
CA ILE A 127 23.04 19.32 11.73
C ILE A 127 24.17 18.63 12.50
N GLU A 128 23.91 18.19 13.73
CA GLU A 128 24.90 17.49 14.56
C GLU A 128 25.30 16.15 13.95
N ASN A 129 24.36 15.50 13.25
CA ASN A 129 24.55 14.19 12.62
C ASN A 129 24.94 14.26 11.13
N ASN A 130 25.26 15.45 10.60
CA ASN A 130 25.67 15.68 9.21
C ASN A 130 24.72 15.08 8.14
N VAL A 131 23.42 15.03 8.42
CA VAL A 131 22.43 14.47 7.49
C VAL A 131 22.06 15.52 6.44
N PRO A 132 22.10 15.22 5.12
CA PRO A 132 21.68 16.15 4.08
C PRO A 132 20.14 16.20 3.93
N TYR A 133 19.44 16.48 5.03
CA TYR A 133 17.98 16.46 5.12
C TYR A 133 17.28 17.43 4.16
N ILE A 134 17.91 18.57 3.83
CA ILE A 134 17.37 19.54 2.86
C ILE A 134 17.21 18.88 1.48
N ALA A 135 18.20 18.12 1.03
CA ALA A 135 18.14 17.41 -0.24
C ALA A 135 17.08 16.29 -0.20
N LEU A 136 17.02 15.55 0.91
CA LEU A 136 16.01 14.50 1.11
C LEU A 136 14.58 15.06 1.11
N ARG A 137 14.36 16.24 1.73
CA ARG A 137 13.08 16.97 1.71
C ARG A 137 12.78 17.63 0.36
N ALA A 138 13.80 18.01 -0.40
CA ALA A 138 13.63 18.64 -1.71
C ALA A 138 12.96 17.71 -2.73
N LEU A 139 13.14 16.38 -2.64
CA LEU A 139 12.47 15.42 -3.51
C LEU A 139 10.93 15.44 -3.36
N PRO A 140 10.35 15.13 -2.19
CA PRO A 140 8.90 15.19 -2.00
C PRO A 140 8.37 16.61 -2.23
N ALA A 141 9.12 17.67 -1.90
CA ALA A 141 8.73 19.04 -2.19
C ALA A 141 8.64 19.31 -3.70
N SER A 142 9.62 18.86 -4.48
CA SER A 142 9.62 19.00 -5.94
C SER A 142 8.46 18.25 -6.59
N LEU A 143 8.18 17.03 -6.12
CA LEU A 143 7.07 16.23 -6.62
C LEU A 143 5.72 16.89 -6.34
N ASN A 144 5.56 17.59 -5.19
CA ASN A 144 4.35 18.35 -4.93
C ASN A 144 4.16 19.54 -5.89
N VAL A 145 5.25 20.22 -6.28
CA VAL A 145 5.19 21.26 -7.32
C VAL A 145 4.67 20.68 -8.63
N PHE A 146 5.13 19.47 -9.00
CA PHE A 146 4.58 18.75 -10.15
C PHE A 146 3.13 18.29 -9.94
N CYS A 147 2.72 17.90 -8.72
CA CYS A 147 1.32 17.62 -8.41
C CYS A 147 0.42 18.82 -8.69
N ILE A 148 0.83 20.03 -8.30
CA ILE A 148 0.08 21.27 -8.57
C ILE A 148 -0.06 21.50 -10.09
N ALA A 149 1.03 21.30 -10.84
CA ALA A 149 1.01 21.39 -12.29
C ALA A 149 0.11 20.31 -12.93
N LEU A 150 0.10 19.10 -12.39
CA LEU A 150 -0.77 18.00 -12.83
C LEU A 150 -2.24 18.28 -12.52
N MET A 151 -2.58 18.82 -11.35
CA MET A 151 -3.95 19.23 -11.00
C MET A 151 -4.52 20.21 -12.04
N TYR A 152 -3.74 21.24 -12.39
CA TYR A 152 -4.11 22.18 -13.46
C TYR A 152 -4.23 21.47 -14.81
N SER A 153 -3.26 20.63 -15.14
CA SER A 153 -3.20 19.95 -16.44
C SER A 153 -4.31 18.93 -16.63
N ILE A 154 -4.70 18.20 -15.59
CA ILE A 154 -5.86 17.29 -15.57
C ILE A 154 -7.12 18.07 -15.94
N MET A 155 -7.39 19.17 -15.24
CA MET A 155 -8.56 20.00 -15.50
C MET A 155 -8.55 20.58 -16.93
N LYS A 156 -7.39 21.06 -17.39
CA LYS A 156 -7.22 21.55 -18.76
C LYS A 156 -7.52 20.45 -19.79
N GLU A 157 -6.96 19.26 -19.62
CA GLU A 157 -7.13 18.17 -20.58
C GLU A 157 -8.57 17.64 -20.60
N SER A 158 -9.29 17.72 -19.47
CA SER A 158 -10.74 17.47 -19.37
C SER A 158 -11.62 18.56 -20.01
N GLY A 159 -11.03 19.64 -20.53
CA GLY A 159 -11.72 20.70 -21.27
C GLY A 159 -12.42 21.72 -20.37
N TYR A 160 -11.90 21.97 -19.17
CA TYR A 160 -12.37 23.03 -18.27
C TYR A 160 -11.68 24.37 -18.55
N SER A 161 -12.38 25.47 -18.26
CA SER A 161 -11.88 26.83 -18.52
C SER A 161 -10.58 27.13 -17.76
N VAL A 162 -9.81 28.11 -18.25
CA VAL A 162 -8.60 28.63 -17.57
C VAL A 162 -8.89 29.01 -16.12
N CYS A 163 -10.02 29.70 -15.86
CA CYS A 163 -10.44 30.13 -14.52
C CYS A 163 -10.63 28.93 -13.58
N THR A 164 -11.35 27.90 -14.03
CA THR A 164 -11.58 26.68 -13.25
C THR A 164 -10.28 25.91 -13.00
N CYS A 165 -9.41 25.79 -14.01
CA CYS A 165 -8.12 25.14 -13.88
C CYS A 165 -7.24 25.84 -12.84
N PHE A 166 -7.16 27.17 -12.91
CA PHE A 166 -6.40 28.01 -11.99
C PHE A 166 -6.94 27.91 -10.56
N LEU A 167 -8.26 28.02 -10.39
CA LEU A 167 -8.94 27.89 -9.10
C LEU A 167 -8.64 26.53 -8.46
N THR A 168 -8.83 25.44 -9.20
CA THR A 168 -8.65 24.07 -8.70
C THR A 168 -7.21 23.81 -8.24
N ALA A 169 -6.22 24.19 -9.06
CA ALA A 169 -4.83 24.05 -8.72
C ALA A 169 -4.43 24.93 -7.52
N SER A 170 -4.99 26.13 -7.42
CA SER A 170 -4.73 27.06 -6.31
C SER A 170 -5.35 26.59 -4.99
N LEU A 171 -6.52 25.94 -5.01
CA LEU A 171 -7.12 25.34 -3.82
C LEU A 171 -6.25 24.21 -3.26
N TYR A 172 -5.74 23.33 -4.14
CA TYR A 172 -4.79 22.28 -3.76
C TYR A 172 -3.46 22.85 -3.27
N LEU A 173 -2.93 23.86 -3.96
CA LEU A 173 -1.69 24.56 -3.60
C LEU A 173 -1.74 25.15 -2.19
N LEU A 174 -2.87 25.78 -1.83
CA LEU A 174 -3.08 26.47 -0.56
C LEU A 174 -3.74 25.57 0.49
N ASP A 175 -3.48 24.26 0.42
CA ASP A 175 -3.93 23.30 1.43
C ASP A 175 -2.81 22.99 2.43
N ASN A 176 -3.06 23.31 3.70
CA ASN A 176 -2.09 23.15 4.79
C ASN A 176 -1.66 21.69 5.00
N ALA A 177 -2.54 20.70 4.80
CA ALA A 177 -2.22 19.29 5.01
C ALA A 177 -1.32 18.75 3.90
N ILE A 178 -1.59 19.15 2.66
CA ILE A 178 -0.78 18.79 1.49
C ILE A 178 0.63 19.38 1.63
N VAL A 179 0.73 20.67 1.99
CA VAL A 179 2.03 21.34 2.17
C VAL A 179 2.80 20.75 3.36
N ALA A 180 2.14 20.52 4.50
CA ALA A 180 2.78 19.92 5.68
C ALA A 180 3.32 18.51 5.39
N GLN A 181 2.55 17.68 4.68
CA GLN A 181 2.96 16.31 4.38
C GLN A 181 4.08 16.26 3.34
N HIS A 182 3.98 17.06 2.27
CA HIS A 182 4.85 16.91 1.11
C HIS A 182 6.17 17.69 1.20
N ARG A 183 6.37 18.53 2.23
CA ARG A 183 7.66 19.19 2.49
C ARG A 183 8.64 18.36 3.31
N LEU A 184 8.17 17.28 3.93
CA LEU A 184 8.92 16.40 4.82
C LEU A 184 9.33 15.10 4.10
N ILE A 185 10.24 14.33 4.68
CA ILE A 185 10.74 13.03 4.15
C ILE A 185 9.64 11.96 4.27
N MET A 186 8.60 12.07 3.45
CA MET A 186 7.40 11.23 3.46
C MET A 186 7.16 10.61 2.07
N LEU A 187 6.58 9.40 2.04
CA LEU A 187 6.22 8.73 0.79
C LEU A 187 4.92 9.23 0.12
N ASP A 188 4.05 9.92 0.86
CA ASP A 188 2.73 10.29 0.32
C ASP A 188 2.83 11.31 -0.84
N SER A 189 3.89 12.13 -0.88
CA SER A 189 4.14 13.02 -2.03
C SER A 189 4.38 12.23 -3.31
N MET A 190 5.23 11.19 -3.25
CA MET A 190 5.48 10.29 -4.38
C MET A 190 4.20 9.55 -4.79
N LEU A 191 3.41 9.10 -3.80
CA LEU A 191 2.14 8.40 -4.05
C LEU A 191 1.16 9.29 -4.83
N ILE A 192 0.93 10.52 -4.36
CA ILE A 192 -0.02 11.46 -4.98
C ILE A 192 0.50 11.92 -6.33
N PHE A 193 1.81 12.12 -6.49
CA PHE A 193 2.40 12.45 -7.79
C PHE A 193 2.13 11.38 -8.83
N PHE A 194 2.48 10.12 -8.56
CA PHE A 194 2.24 9.04 -9.52
C PHE A 194 0.74 8.80 -9.75
N MET A 195 -0.09 8.94 -8.70
CA MET A 195 -1.54 8.85 -8.84
C MET A 195 -2.09 9.90 -9.81
N LEU A 196 -1.72 11.18 -9.62
CA LEU A 196 -2.13 12.26 -10.52
C LEU A 196 -1.54 12.09 -11.93
N ALA A 197 -0.32 11.58 -12.06
CA ALA A 197 0.29 11.27 -13.35
C ALA A 197 -0.46 10.15 -14.10
N THR A 198 -0.98 9.15 -13.39
CA THR A 198 -1.86 8.12 -13.94
C THR A 198 -3.21 8.69 -14.36
N VAL A 199 -3.84 9.50 -13.51
CA VAL A 199 -5.11 10.19 -13.85
C VAL A 199 -4.93 11.05 -15.10
N TYR A 200 -3.86 11.82 -15.17
CA TYR A 200 -3.50 12.62 -16.34
C TYR A 200 -3.29 11.76 -17.59
N SER A 201 -2.46 10.71 -17.49
CA SER A 201 -2.16 9.81 -18.61
C SER A 201 -3.42 9.10 -19.11
N TYR A 202 -4.31 8.69 -18.20
CA TYR A 202 -5.58 8.06 -18.55
C TYR A 202 -6.53 9.03 -19.26
N ILE A 203 -6.62 10.29 -18.81
CA ILE A 203 -7.40 11.32 -19.50
C ILE A 203 -6.84 11.55 -20.90
N ARG A 204 -5.51 11.65 -21.04
CA ARG A 204 -4.85 11.79 -22.35
C ARG A 204 -5.13 10.59 -23.27
N PHE A 205 -5.10 9.37 -22.73
CA PHE A 205 -5.52 8.16 -23.43
C PHE A 205 -6.98 8.25 -23.91
N ARG A 206 -7.88 8.70 -23.04
CA ARG A 206 -9.31 8.88 -23.39
C ARG A 206 -9.53 9.98 -24.44
N LYS A 207 -8.69 11.01 -24.52
CA LYS A 207 -8.76 12.04 -25.57
C LYS A 207 -8.45 11.49 -26.96
N VAL A 208 -7.56 10.52 -27.05
CA VAL A 208 -7.17 9.87 -28.32
C VAL A 208 -8.00 8.62 -28.63
N ARG A 209 -9.14 8.42 -27.96
CA ARG A 209 -10.02 7.24 -28.14
C ARG A 209 -10.48 6.99 -29.58
N HIS A 210 -10.53 8.03 -30.42
CA HIS A 210 -10.91 7.92 -31.83
C HIS A 210 -9.72 7.64 -32.77
N GLN A 211 -8.51 7.57 -32.24
CA GLN A 211 -7.28 7.22 -32.96
C GLN A 211 -6.81 5.83 -32.53
N GLU A 212 -7.73 4.87 -32.60
CA GLU A 212 -7.55 3.51 -32.10
C GLU A 212 -6.28 2.86 -32.69
N PHE A 213 -5.50 2.18 -31.84
CA PHE A 213 -4.25 1.49 -32.20
C PHE A 213 -3.15 2.35 -32.85
N SER A 214 -3.26 3.68 -32.81
CA SER A 214 -2.18 4.56 -33.24
C SER A 214 -0.99 4.51 -32.28
N ALA A 215 0.19 4.97 -32.71
CA ALA A 215 1.35 5.09 -31.85
C ALA A 215 1.09 6.02 -30.64
N THR A 216 0.31 7.11 -30.85
CA THR A 216 -0.07 8.03 -29.77
C THR A 216 -1.04 7.38 -28.79
N TRP A 217 -1.98 6.56 -29.27
CA TRP A 217 -2.90 5.79 -28.44
C TRP A 217 -2.17 4.77 -27.57
N TRP A 218 -1.25 3.99 -28.17
CA TRP A 218 -0.39 3.06 -27.44
C TRP A 218 0.53 3.77 -26.44
N ALA A 219 1.11 4.91 -26.81
CA ALA A 219 1.96 5.69 -25.92
C ALA A 219 1.20 6.10 -24.64
N TRP A 220 -0.02 6.63 -24.75
CA TRP A 220 -0.81 7.02 -23.58
C TRP A 220 -1.37 5.83 -22.80
N LEU A 221 -1.71 4.72 -23.48
CA LEU A 221 -2.11 3.49 -22.81
C LEU A 221 -0.97 2.92 -21.95
N LEU A 222 0.22 2.79 -22.53
CA LEU A 222 1.41 2.30 -21.83
C LEU A 222 1.85 3.28 -20.74
N ALA A 223 1.81 4.60 -20.99
CA ALA A 223 2.08 5.60 -19.95
C ALA A 223 1.12 5.49 -18.76
N THR A 224 -0.17 5.21 -19.02
CA THR A 224 -1.14 4.94 -17.96
C THR A 224 -0.74 3.71 -17.16
N GLY A 225 -0.39 2.60 -17.84
CA GLY A 225 0.09 1.39 -17.19
C GLY A 225 1.35 1.60 -16.34
N VAL A 226 2.37 2.26 -16.91
CA VAL A 226 3.65 2.55 -16.24
C VAL A 226 3.42 3.38 -14.99
N THR A 227 2.75 4.53 -15.10
CA THR A 227 2.49 5.41 -13.95
C THR A 227 1.61 4.74 -12.88
N MET A 228 0.65 3.90 -13.30
CA MET A 228 -0.19 3.13 -12.38
C MET A 228 0.63 2.11 -11.60
N ALA A 229 1.58 1.44 -12.26
CA ALA A 229 2.53 0.53 -11.62
C ALA A 229 3.45 1.26 -10.62
N LEU A 230 3.93 2.46 -10.97
CA LEU A 230 4.74 3.29 -10.08
C LEU A 230 3.94 3.70 -8.84
N THR A 231 2.66 4.05 -9.00
CA THR A 231 1.77 4.35 -7.87
C THR A 231 1.66 3.15 -6.92
N LEU A 232 1.40 1.95 -7.46
CA LEU A 232 1.32 0.72 -6.67
C LEU A 232 2.66 0.38 -6.00
N SER A 233 3.78 0.65 -6.68
CA SER A 233 5.14 0.39 -6.19
C SER A 233 5.59 1.35 -5.08
N VAL A 234 4.83 2.42 -4.80
CA VAL A 234 5.04 3.33 -3.65
C VAL A 234 4.28 2.85 -2.42
N LYS A 235 2.97 2.60 -2.54
CA LYS A 235 2.09 2.19 -1.42
C LYS A 235 0.98 1.30 -1.94
N MET A 236 0.57 0.29 -1.16
CA MET A 236 -0.51 -0.63 -1.53
C MET A 236 -1.87 0.07 -1.74
N VAL A 237 -2.04 1.28 -1.21
CA VAL A 237 -3.20 2.15 -1.48
C VAL A 237 -3.36 2.45 -2.98
N GLY A 238 -2.29 2.37 -3.77
CA GLY A 238 -2.33 2.46 -5.24
C GLY A 238 -3.24 1.42 -5.90
N LEU A 239 -3.60 0.33 -5.22
CA LEU A 239 -4.58 -0.63 -5.71
C LEU A 239 -5.97 0.00 -5.91
N PHE A 240 -6.32 1.03 -5.14
CA PHE A 240 -7.59 1.76 -5.31
C PHE A 240 -7.64 2.51 -6.64
N LEU A 241 -6.49 3.04 -7.09
CA LEU A 241 -6.37 3.65 -8.39
C LEU A 241 -6.49 2.61 -9.52
N VAL A 242 -5.86 1.43 -9.36
CA VAL A 242 -6.01 0.31 -10.30
C VAL A 242 -7.49 -0.07 -10.44
N ALA A 243 -8.21 -0.17 -9.33
CA ALA A 243 -9.65 -0.43 -9.34
C ALA A 243 -10.44 0.69 -10.04
N ALA A 244 -10.12 1.96 -9.81
CA ALA A 244 -10.81 3.09 -10.43
C ALA A 244 -10.64 3.10 -11.95
N ILE A 245 -9.40 2.98 -12.42
CA ILE A 245 -9.10 2.88 -13.86
C ILE A 245 -9.72 1.61 -14.44
N GLY A 246 -9.66 0.50 -13.73
CA GLY A 246 -10.27 -0.78 -14.12
C GLY A 246 -11.78 -0.66 -14.35
N ILE A 247 -12.52 -0.04 -13.44
CA ILE A 247 -13.97 0.21 -13.62
C ILE A 247 -14.22 1.07 -14.86
N CYS A 248 -13.47 2.16 -15.05
CA CYS A 248 -13.67 3.00 -16.24
C CYS A 248 -13.34 2.26 -17.55
N VAL A 249 -12.33 1.39 -17.53
CA VAL A 249 -11.96 0.54 -18.67
C VAL A 249 -13.04 -0.50 -18.96
N ILE A 250 -13.63 -1.12 -17.93
CA ILE A 250 -14.74 -2.06 -18.10
C ILE A 250 -15.94 -1.34 -18.72
N VAL A 251 -16.27 -0.13 -18.26
CA VAL A 251 -17.34 0.69 -18.87
C VAL A 251 -17.03 1.02 -20.32
N ASP A 252 -15.79 1.40 -20.65
CA ASP A 252 -15.37 1.70 -22.02
C ASP A 252 -15.42 0.46 -22.94
N LEU A 253 -15.06 -0.71 -22.43
CA LEU A 253 -15.22 -1.99 -23.14
C LEU A 253 -16.69 -2.36 -23.33
N TRP A 254 -17.54 -2.09 -22.33
CA TRP A 254 -18.98 -2.27 -22.44
C TRP A 254 -19.59 -1.37 -23.53
N ASP A 255 -19.19 -0.10 -23.57
CA ASP A 255 -19.60 0.86 -24.61
C ASP A 255 -19.04 0.52 -26.00
N LEU A 256 -17.92 -0.21 -26.08
CA LEU A 256 -17.38 -0.75 -27.34
C LEU A 256 -18.19 -1.95 -27.85
N LEU A 257 -18.80 -2.71 -26.95
CA LEU A 257 -19.62 -3.88 -27.28
C LEU A 257 -21.06 -3.51 -27.69
N ASP A 258 -21.48 -2.25 -27.53
CA ASP A 258 -22.82 -1.80 -27.93
C ASP A 258 -23.07 -2.07 -29.43
N ILE A 259 -24.14 -2.82 -29.71
CA ILE A 259 -24.59 -3.18 -31.05
C ILE A 259 -24.80 -1.92 -31.91
N LYS A 260 -25.22 -0.81 -31.31
CA LYS A 260 -25.43 0.47 -32.01
C LYS A 260 -24.14 1.08 -32.56
N ARG A 261 -22.98 0.67 -32.04
CA ARG A 261 -21.67 1.15 -32.47
C ARG A 261 -21.16 0.45 -33.73
N GLY A 262 -21.72 -0.72 -34.07
CA GLY A 262 -21.42 -1.44 -35.33
C GLY A 262 -20.01 -2.01 -35.45
N ILE A 263 -19.30 -2.21 -34.33
CA ILE A 263 -17.92 -2.73 -34.30
C ILE A 263 -17.90 -4.26 -34.41
N SER A 264 -16.95 -4.83 -35.16
CA SER A 264 -16.78 -6.29 -35.26
C SER A 264 -16.18 -6.91 -33.98
N ILE A 265 -16.49 -8.17 -33.71
CA ILE A 265 -15.98 -8.87 -32.52
C ILE A 265 -14.44 -8.96 -32.51
N ASP A 266 -13.81 -9.14 -33.67
CA ASP A 266 -12.35 -9.17 -33.80
C ASP A 266 -11.72 -7.83 -33.41
N HIS A 267 -12.37 -6.71 -33.75
CA HIS A 267 -11.92 -5.38 -33.37
C HIS A 267 -12.06 -5.14 -31.87
N PHE A 268 -13.15 -5.62 -31.27
CA PHE A 268 -13.33 -5.64 -29.82
C PHE A 268 -12.24 -6.48 -29.13
N ILE A 269 -11.94 -7.68 -29.63
CA ILE A 269 -10.89 -8.56 -29.09
C ILE A 269 -9.52 -7.86 -29.12
N LYS A 270 -9.18 -7.16 -30.20
CA LYS A 270 -7.95 -6.34 -30.26
C LYS A 270 -7.93 -5.26 -29.18
N HIS A 271 -9.05 -4.60 -28.93
CA HIS A 271 -9.18 -3.60 -27.87
C HIS A 271 -9.04 -4.19 -26.46
N PHE A 272 -9.57 -5.38 -26.25
CA PHE A 272 -9.44 -6.13 -25.00
C PHE A 272 -7.97 -6.50 -24.75
N TYR A 273 -7.31 -7.16 -25.71
CA TYR A 273 -5.91 -7.54 -25.58
C TYR A 273 -4.98 -6.35 -25.38
N ALA A 274 -5.21 -5.25 -26.10
CA ALA A 274 -4.40 -4.05 -25.95
C ALA A 274 -4.48 -3.49 -24.52
N ARG A 275 -5.68 -3.41 -23.95
CA ARG A 275 -5.89 -2.95 -22.57
C ARG A 275 -5.37 -3.94 -21.54
N ALA A 276 -5.54 -5.25 -21.75
CA ALA A 276 -4.97 -6.27 -20.89
C ALA A 276 -3.43 -6.20 -20.87
N LEU A 277 -2.79 -6.03 -22.02
CA LEU A 277 -1.34 -5.86 -22.11
C LEU A 277 -0.89 -4.57 -21.41
N GLY A 278 -1.48 -3.43 -21.77
CA GLY A 278 -1.05 -2.12 -21.29
C GLY A 278 -1.40 -1.80 -19.84
N LEU A 279 -2.50 -2.35 -19.31
CA LEU A 279 -3.03 -2.02 -17.98
C LEU A 279 -2.99 -3.18 -16.98
N ILE A 280 -2.57 -4.39 -17.37
CA ILE A 280 -2.37 -5.52 -16.46
C ILE A 280 -0.94 -6.07 -16.56
N ALA A 281 -0.54 -6.55 -17.74
CA ALA A 281 0.76 -7.21 -17.90
C ALA A 281 1.94 -6.25 -17.70
N VAL A 282 1.94 -5.09 -18.35
CA VAL A 282 2.99 -4.07 -18.21
C VAL A 282 3.10 -3.57 -16.76
N PRO A 283 2.00 -3.20 -16.08
CA PRO A 283 2.08 -2.81 -14.67
C PRO A 283 2.59 -3.90 -13.74
N ALA A 284 2.16 -5.16 -13.93
CA ALA A 284 2.63 -6.28 -13.13
C ALA A 284 4.16 -6.47 -13.26
N PHE A 285 4.68 -6.38 -14.49
CA PHE A 285 6.11 -6.46 -14.74
C PHE A 285 6.90 -5.33 -14.05
N ILE A 286 6.43 -4.09 -14.15
CA ILE A 286 7.10 -2.93 -13.52
C ILE A 286 7.04 -3.02 -12.00
N TYR A 287 5.92 -3.48 -11.44
CA TYR A 287 5.79 -3.71 -10.00
C TYR A 287 6.82 -4.73 -9.53
N MET A 288 6.91 -5.89 -10.18
CA MET A 288 7.91 -6.92 -9.88
C MET A 288 9.35 -6.43 -10.08
N PHE A 289 9.61 -5.60 -11.11
CA PHE A 289 10.93 -5.03 -11.37
C PHE A 289 11.46 -4.21 -10.18
N TRP A 290 10.62 -3.42 -9.51
CA TRP A 290 11.08 -2.65 -8.34
C TRP A 290 11.40 -3.53 -7.13
N PHE A 291 10.70 -4.66 -6.96
CA PHE A 291 11.09 -5.67 -5.97
C PHE A 291 12.40 -6.37 -6.33
N TYR A 292 12.63 -6.63 -7.62
CA TYR A 292 13.90 -7.16 -8.09
C TYR A 292 15.06 -6.20 -7.77
N VAL A 293 14.89 -4.90 -8.06
CA VAL A 293 15.87 -3.88 -7.69
C VAL A 293 16.07 -3.80 -6.17
N HIS A 294 14.99 -3.87 -5.38
CA HIS A 294 15.08 -3.89 -3.92
C HIS A 294 15.96 -5.04 -3.40
N PHE A 295 15.76 -6.28 -3.87
CA PHE A 295 16.60 -7.41 -3.48
C PHE A 295 18.01 -7.37 -4.06
N ALA A 296 18.22 -6.70 -5.20
CA ALA A 296 19.55 -6.54 -5.78
C ALA A 296 20.41 -5.53 -4.99
N ILE A 297 19.79 -4.52 -4.38
CA ILE A 297 20.47 -3.54 -3.54
C ILE A 297 20.75 -4.11 -2.15
N LEU A 298 19.72 -4.67 -1.49
CA LEU A 298 19.78 -5.18 -0.11
C LEU A 298 20.37 -6.59 -0.07
N VAL A 299 21.70 -6.66 0.08
CA VAL A 299 22.45 -7.92 0.04
C VAL A 299 23.06 -8.30 1.38
N GLU A 300 23.14 -7.38 2.33
CA GLU A 300 23.67 -7.62 3.68
C GLU A 300 22.53 -7.96 4.65
N SER A 301 22.81 -8.78 5.67
CA SER A 301 21.91 -9.01 6.80
C SER A 301 21.65 -7.71 7.56
N GLY A 302 20.46 -7.60 8.14
CA GLY A 302 19.99 -6.40 8.81
C GLY A 302 18.70 -6.71 9.59
N PRO A 303 18.15 -5.75 10.34
CA PRO A 303 17.13 -6.02 11.36
C PRO A 303 15.81 -6.61 10.81
N GLY A 304 15.58 -6.53 9.50
CA GLY A 304 14.40 -7.11 8.87
C GLY A 304 14.51 -8.58 8.48
N ASP A 305 15.68 -9.21 8.61
CA ASP A 305 15.90 -10.59 8.17
C ASP A 305 15.12 -11.61 9.02
N THR A 306 14.93 -11.31 10.31
CA THR A 306 14.11 -12.08 11.27
C THR A 306 12.68 -12.33 10.82
N PHE A 307 12.12 -11.49 9.94
CA PHE A 307 10.77 -11.66 9.38
C PHE A 307 10.71 -12.66 8.21
N MET A 308 11.87 -13.08 7.69
CA MET A 308 11.99 -13.94 6.52
C MET A 308 12.40 -15.36 6.91
N SER A 309 12.11 -16.31 6.03
CA SER A 309 12.52 -17.72 6.13
C SER A 309 14.04 -17.86 6.19
N SER A 310 14.52 -18.94 6.80
CA SER A 310 15.95 -19.27 6.83
C SER A 310 16.55 -19.36 5.42
N ALA A 311 15.81 -19.94 4.45
CA ALA A 311 16.20 -20.00 3.04
C ALA A 311 16.40 -18.60 2.42
N PHE A 312 15.57 -17.61 2.78
CA PHE A 312 15.79 -16.23 2.37
C PHE A 312 17.02 -15.65 3.05
N GLN A 313 17.16 -15.83 4.36
CA GLN A 313 18.28 -15.30 5.15
C GLN A 313 19.63 -15.85 4.69
N GLU A 314 19.68 -17.10 4.20
CA GLU A 314 20.88 -17.71 3.59
C GLU A 314 21.38 -16.96 2.35
N THR A 315 20.51 -16.21 1.68
CA THR A 315 20.89 -15.43 0.50
C THR A 315 21.52 -14.08 0.83
N LEU A 316 21.46 -13.66 2.10
CA LEU A 316 22.08 -12.43 2.59
C LEU A 316 23.51 -12.70 3.05
N LYS A 317 24.39 -11.73 2.79
CA LYS A 317 25.76 -11.71 3.30
C LYS A 317 25.74 -11.43 4.81
N ASN A 318 26.72 -11.97 5.52
CA ASN A 318 26.89 -11.78 6.96
C ASN A 318 25.66 -12.15 7.82
N SER A 319 24.81 -13.08 7.33
CA SER A 319 23.68 -13.60 8.11
C SER A 319 24.16 -14.23 9.42
N ALA A 320 23.61 -13.75 10.55
CA ALA A 320 23.94 -14.27 11.87
C ALA A 320 23.59 -15.75 12.01
N ILE A 321 22.47 -16.18 11.40
CA ILE A 321 22.06 -17.59 11.36
C ILE A 321 23.09 -18.43 10.61
N LYS A 322 23.65 -17.93 9.51
CA LYS A 322 24.70 -18.63 8.75
C LYS A 322 26.01 -18.78 9.52
N MET A 323 26.37 -17.79 10.32
CA MET A 323 27.56 -17.86 11.18
C MET A 323 27.37 -18.82 12.35
N LYS A 324 26.13 -18.96 12.85
CA LYS A 324 25.79 -19.82 13.97
C LYS A 324 25.38 -21.25 13.57
N SER A 325 25.23 -21.55 12.28
CA SER A 325 24.74 -22.86 11.83
C SER A 325 25.84 -23.92 11.67
N LEU A 326 25.64 -25.07 12.30
CA LEU A 326 26.47 -26.27 12.17
C LEU A 326 25.63 -27.43 11.63
N ASP A 327 26.26 -28.31 10.88
CA ASP A 327 25.65 -29.58 10.46
C ASP A 327 25.56 -30.50 11.68
N ILE A 328 24.40 -31.12 11.88
CA ILE A 328 24.13 -32.00 13.02
C ILE A 328 24.33 -33.44 12.57
N HIS A 329 25.10 -34.18 13.35
CA HIS A 329 25.46 -35.57 13.11
C HIS A 329 24.88 -36.47 14.20
N TYR A 330 24.85 -37.77 13.93
CA TYR A 330 24.57 -38.75 14.98
C TYR A 330 25.61 -38.67 16.09
N ASN A 331 25.17 -38.88 17.33
CA ASN A 331 25.89 -38.74 18.59
C ASN A 331 26.26 -37.30 19.00
N ASP A 332 25.84 -36.28 18.25
CA ASP A 332 25.94 -34.89 18.70
C ASP A 332 24.96 -34.64 19.86
N ASP A 333 25.42 -33.87 20.85
CA ASP A 333 24.62 -33.42 21.99
C ASP A 333 24.04 -32.04 21.66
N ILE A 334 22.72 -31.94 21.52
CA ILE A 334 22.05 -30.74 21.03
C ILE A 334 21.03 -30.15 22.01
N ARG A 335 20.78 -28.85 21.85
CA ARG A 335 19.66 -28.14 22.50
C ARG A 335 18.55 -27.85 21.52
N LEU A 336 17.34 -28.31 21.83
CA LEU A 336 16.14 -28.10 21.01
C LEU A 336 15.28 -26.97 21.58
N MET A 337 15.03 -25.94 20.80
CA MET A 337 14.17 -24.81 21.15
C MET A 337 12.88 -24.85 20.32
N HIS A 338 11.74 -24.70 20.97
CA HIS A 338 10.46 -24.62 20.28
C HIS A 338 10.35 -23.31 19.48
N LYS A 339 9.95 -23.40 18.20
CA LYS A 339 9.97 -22.28 17.24
C LYS A 339 9.08 -21.10 17.67
N ASP A 340 7.94 -21.37 18.28
CA ASP A 340 6.93 -20.33 18.58
C ASP A 340 7.01 -19.79 20.01
N THR A 341 7.39 -20.63 20.99
CA THR A 341 7.45 -20.24 22.41
C THR A 341 8.85 -19.88 22.90
N GLU A 342 9.88 -20.13 22.08
CA GLU A 342 11.30 -19.91 22.40
C GLU A 342 11.73 -20.60 23.71
N LYS A 343 11.09 -21.73 24.05
CA LYS A 343 11.45 -22.57 25.21
C LYS A 343 12.25 -23.79 24.78
N TYR A 344 13.17 -24.20 25.64
CA TYR A 344 14.09 -25.31 25.39
C TYR A 344 13.54 -26.60 25.98
N LEU A 345 13.64 -27.69 25.22
CA LEU A 345 13.30 -29.03 25.68
C LEU A 345 14.22 -29.42 26.84
N HIS A 346 13.63 -29.83 27.95
CA HIS A 346 14.32 -30.04 29.21
C HIS A 346 13.75 -31.25 29.95
N SER A 347 14.59 -31.95 30.71
CA SER A 347 14.17 -33.06 31.57
C SER A 347 14.97 -33.05 32.87
N HIS A 348 14.40 -33.58 33.94
CA HIS A 348 15.02 -33.57 35.27
C HIS A 348 14.51 -34.75 36.10
N ASP A 349 15.08 -35.04 37.26
CA ASP A 349 14.79 -36.24 38.07
C ASP A 349 13.40 -36.25 38.75
N LEU A 350 12.51 -35.30 38.44
CA LEU A 350 11.15 -35.26 39.01
C LEU A 350 10.21 -36.08 38.13
N GLU A 351 9.28 -36.76 38.76
CA GLU A 351 8.28 -37.60 38.11
C GLU A 351 6.92 -36.90 38.02
N TYR A 352 6.09 -37.30 37.04
CA TYR A 352 4.70 -36.87 36.98
C TYR A 352 3.92 -37.36 38.22
N PRO A 353 2.99 -36.55 38.77
CA PRO A 353 2.17 -36.99 39.90
C PRO A 353 1.25 -38.13 39.48
N LEU A 354 1.01 -39.11 40.35
CA LEU A 354 0.11 -40.26 40.06
C LEU A 354 -1.26 -39.84 39.51
N ARG A 355 -1.79 -38.70 39.97
CA ARG A 355 -3.03 -38.13 39.47
C ARG A 355 -2.87 -36.65 39.16
N TYR A 356 -3.39 -36.26 38.00
CA TYR A 356 -3.55 -34.86 37.61
C TYR A 356 -4.73 -34.21 38.34
N ASP A 357 -4.81 -32.88 38.30
CA ASP A 357 -5.84 -32.10 38.98
C ASP A 357 -7.28 -32.46 38.56
N ASP A 358 -7.45 -33.00 37.35
CA ASP A 358 -8.73 -33.46 36.82
C ASP A 358 -9.04 -34.95 37.07
N GLY A 359 -8.17 -35.64 37.82
CA GLY A 359 -8.35 -37.04 38.23
C GLY A 359 -7.84 -38.08 37.24
N ARG A 360 -7.30 -37.68 36.08
CA ARG A 360 -6.60 -38.60 35.17
C ARG A 360 -5.32 -39.14 35.81
N ILE A 361 -4.94 -40.37 35.43
CA ILE A 361 -3.77 -41.07 35.96
C ILE A 361 -2.61 -40.88 34.98
N SER A 362 -1.44 -40.49 35.49
CA SER A 362 -0.20 -40.39 34.71
C SER A 362 0.57 -41.71 34.69
N SER A 363 1.65 -41.76 33.92
CA SER A 363 2.58 -42.90 33.97
C SER A 363 3.49 -42.92 35.20
N GLN A 364 3.53 -41.83 35.97
CA GLN A 364 4.58 -41.54 36.96
C GLN A 364 6.00 -41.56 36.40
N GLY A 365 6.16 -41.43 35.08
CA GLY A 365 7.46 -41.31 34.45
C GLY A 365 8.13 -39.97 34.71
N GLN A 366 9.41 -39.88 34.33
CA GLN A 366 10.21 -38.67 34.42
C GLN A 366 9.58 -37.52 33.61
N GLN A 367 9.56 -36.32 34.19
CA GLN A 367 8.98 -35.13 33.56
C GLN A 367 9.85 -34.62 32.42
N VAL A 368 9.22 -34.45 31.25
CA VAL A 368 9.79 -33.70 30.11
C VAL A 368 9.03 -32.39 29.96
N THR A 369 9.73 -31.28 30.02
CA THR A 369 9.14 -29.94 30.06
C THR A 369 9.88 -28.97 29.14
N ALA A 370 9.40 -27.73 29.00
CA ALA A 370 10.12 -26.69 28.28
C ALA A 370 10.41 -25.45 29.14
N ILE A 371 11.68 -25.03 29.15
CA ILE A 371 12.20 -23.95 30.02
C ILE A 371 12.68 -22.74 29.22
N THR A 372 12.81 -21.59 29.90
CA THR A 372 13.17 -20.32 29.22
C THR A 372 14.67 -20.16 29.01
N VAL A 373 15.45 -20.50 30.03
CA VAL A 373 16.90 -20.37 30.01
C VAL A 373 17.44 -21.78 30.03
N PRO A 374 18.12 -22.26 28.97
CA PRO A 374 18.61 -23.62 28.92
C PRO A 374 19.73 -23.81 29.95
N ASP A 375 19.79 -25.02 30.50
CA ASP A 375 20.77 -25.47 31.48
C ASP A 375 21.42 -26.78 31.01
N ASP A 376 22.16 -27.45 31.91
CA ASP A 376 22.83 -28.73 31.60
C ASP A 376 21.83 -29.87 31.36
N ASN A 377 20.61 -29.73 31.88
CA ASN A 377 19.48 -30.64 31.70
C ASN A 377 18.65 -30.34 30.43
N SER A 378 19.20 -29.53 29.53
CA SER A 378 18.59 -29.22 28.22
C SER A 378 19.34 -29.92 27.07
N TRP A 379 20.35 -30.74 27.38
CA TRP A 379 21.15 -31.46 26.40
C TRP A 379 20.53 -32.81 26.03
N TRP A 380 20.37 -33.03 24.73
CA TRP A 380 19.83 -34.26 24.16
C TRP A 380 20.80 -34.83 23.12
N ARG A 381 21.30 -36.04 23.37
CA ARG A 381 22.14 -36.79 22.44
C ARG A 381 21.30 -37.48 21.39
N ILE A 382 21.67 -37.34 20.13
CA ILE A 382 20.96 -38.00 19.03
C ILE A 382 21.55 -39.39 18.76
N LYS A 383 20.85 -40.43 19.18
CA LYS A 383 21.28 -41.82 18.98
C LYS A 383 20.86 -42.36 17.62
N PRO A 384 21.76 -43.07 16.91
CA PRO A 384 21.44 -43.71 15.64
C PRO A 384 20.55 -44.94 15.85
N THR A 385 19.60 -45.16 14.94
CA THR A 385 18.75 -46.37 14.89
C THR A 385 19.24 -47.39 13.87
N LYS A 386 20.35 -47.08 13.19
CA LYS A 386 20.98 -47.86 12.12
C LYS A 386 22.46 -48.00 12.46
N GLU A 387 23.11 -49.05 11.96
CA GLU A 387 24.57 -49.18 12.06
C GLU A 387 25.24 -48.04 11.27
N ILE A 388 26.01 -47.21 11.98
CA ILE A 388 26.83 -46.13 11.43
C ILE A 388 28.30 -46.47 11.66
N SER A 389 29.19 -46.01 10.78
CA SER A 389 30.63 -46.17 10.99
C SER A 389 31.09 -45.31 12.17
N GLU A 390 31.86 -45.88 13.09
CA GLU A 390 32.43 -45.13 14.23
C GLU A 390 33.49 -44.08 13.81
N ASP A 391 34.09 -44.22 12.62
CA ASP A 391 35.22 -43.40 12.18
C ASP A 391 34.83 -42.06 11.53
N GLU A 392 33.60 -41.90 11.04
CA GLU A 392 33.16 -40.68 10.34
C GLU A 392 31.84 -40.12 10.88
N PRO A 393 31.74 -38.80 11.12
CA PRO A 393 30.50 -38.16 11.55
C PRO A 393 29.45 -38.23 10.44
N VAL A 394 28.36 -38.97 10.68
CA VAL A 394 27.27 -39.14 9.71
C VAL A 394 26.20 -38.07 9.95
N PRO A 395 25.92 -37.18 8.96
CA PRO A 395 24.93 -36.12 9.11
C PRO A 395 23.51 -36.69 9.11
N ILE A 396 22.62 -36.06 9.88
CA ILE A 396 21.20 -36.44 9.92
C ILE A 396 20.47 -35.80 8.75
N ILE A 397 19.70 -36.60 8.01
CA ILE A 397 18.94 -36.11 6.85
C ILE A 397 17.43 -36.13 7.10
N HIS A 398 16.69 -35.42 6.24
CA HIS A 398 15.23 -35.42 6.29
C HIS A 398 14.64 -36.83 6.23
N GLY A 399 13.77 -37.17 7.18
CA GLY A 399 13.06 -38.45 7.24
C GLY A 399 13.79 -39.55 8.01
N ASP A 400 15.00 -39.28 8.53
CA ASP A 400 15.70 -40.20 9.40
C ASP A 400 14.95 -40.43 10.72
N ILE A 401 15.17 -41.61 11.29
CA ILE A 401 14.57 -42.06 12.55
C ILE A 401 15.68 -42.07 13.59
N VAL A 402 15.46 -41.39 14.70
CA VAL A 402 16.43 -41.17 15.77
C VAL A 402 15.83 -41.51 17.13
N GLN A 403 16.69 -41.78 18.11
CA GLN A 403 16.35 -41.75 19.53
C GLN A 403 16.98 -40.49 20.14
N LEU A 404 16.30 -39.88 21.12
CA LEU A 404 16.80 -38.70 21.83
C LEU A 404 17.10 -39.12 23.27
N GLU A 405 18.39 -39.22 23.61
CA GLU A 405 18.85 -39.52 24.96
C GLU A 405 19.05 -38.21 25.73
N HIS A 406 18.43 -38.08 26.90
CA HIS A 406 18.67 -36.97 27.80
C HIS A 406 20.02 -37.15 28.50
N VAL A 407 20.96 -36.22 28.28
CA VAL A 407 22.34 -36.38 28.75
C VAL A 407 22.44 -36.32 30.28
N GLY A 408 21.61 -35.51 30.93
CA GLY A 408 21.66 -35.32 32.39
C GLY A 408 21.21 -36.55 33.20
N THR A 409 20.26 -37.33 32.67
CA THR A 409 19.67 -38.49 33.39
C THR A 409 19.92 -39.83 32.71
N GLU A 410 20.59 -39.84 31.55
CA GLU A 410 20.90 -41.06 30.77
C GLU A 410 19.64 -41.89 30.40
N THR A 411 18.53 -41.21 30.15
CA THR A 411 17.24 -41.81 29.77
C THR A 411 16.82 -41.39 28.36
N ILE A 412 16.07 -42.22 27.64
CA ILE A 412 15.60 -41.94 26.28
C ILE A 412 14.19 -41.36 26.29
N LEU A 413 13.96 -40.32 25.47
CA LEU A 413 12.64 -39.73 25.24
C LEU A 413 11.63 -40.79 24.78
N LEU A 414 10.44 -40.79 25.39
CA LEU A 414 9.37 -41.72 25.12
C LEU A 414 8.01 -40.99 25.12
N THR A 415 7.11 -41.42 24.24
CA THR A 415 5.69 -41.04 24.30
C THR A 415 4.85 -42.30 24.15
N HIS A 416 3.67 -42.30 24.76
CA HIS A 416 2.82 -43.48 24.86
C HIS A 416 1.35 -43.08 25.04
N ASP A 417 0.43 -44.05 25.00
CA ASP A 417 -1.02 -43.82 25.11
C ASP A 417 -1.47 -43.50 26.55
N VAL A 418 -0.87 -42.46 27.13
CA VAL A 418 -1.29 -41.79 28.37
C VAL A 418 -1.54 -40.34 28.03
N ALA A 419 -2.61 -39.76 28.58
CA ALA A 419 -3.00 -38.40 28.24
C ALA A 419 -2.11 -37.36 28.93
N SER A 420 -1.72 -36.31 28.21
CA SER A 420 -0.85 -35.24 28.74
C SER A 420 -1.50 -34.47 29.90
N PRO A 421 -0.72 -33.93 30.86
CA PRO A 421 -1.23 -33.23 32.04
C PRO A 421 -2.31 -32.17 31.77
N LEU A 422 -2.10 -31.26 30.81
CA LEU A 422 -3.00 -30.13 30.53
C LEU A 422 -3.98 -30.41 29.39
N MET A 423 -3.72 -31.39 28.52
CA MET A 423 -4.54 -31.68 27.34
C MET A 423 -4.89 -33.17 27.22
N SER A 424 -6.16 -33.51 27.44
CA SER A 424 -6.64 -34.91 27.37
C SER A 424 -6.60 -35.54 25.99
N THR A 425 -6.49 -34.72 24.94
CA THR A 425 -6.39 -35.18 23.55
C THR A 425 -4.97 -35.52 23.12
N ASN A 426 -3.96 -35.05 23.85
CA ASN A 426 -2.54 -35.20 23.51
C ASN A 426 -1.90 -36.27 24.39
N GLU A 427 -0.78 -36.82 23.94
CA GLU A 427 -0.04 -37.87 24.65
C GLU A 427 0.99 -37.28 25.61
N GLU A 428 1.20 -37.95 26.74
CA GLU A 428 2.23 -37.63 27.72
C GLU A 428 3.61 -37.98 27.16
N VAL A 429 4.55 -37.04 27.29
CA VAL A 429 5.95 -37.24 26.93
C VAL A 429 6.76 -37.39 28.22
N THR A 430 7.51 -38.48 28.30
CA THR A 430 8.34 -38.90 29.44
C THR A 430 9.68 -39.41 28.92
N THR A 431 10.52 -39.98 29.79
CA THR A 431 11.68 -40.77 29.40
C THR A 431 11.59 -42.22 29.91
N VAL A 432 12.50 -43.08 29.45
CA VAL A 432 12.67 -44.48 29.84
C VAL A 432 14.15 -44.86 29.85
N ASP A 433 14.53 -45.92 30.56
CA ASP A 433 15.91 -46.43 30.57
C ASP A 433 16.37 -46.93 29.18
N LEU A 434 17.69 -46.88 28.92
CA LEU A 434 18.32 -47.07 27.59
C LEU A 434 17.92 -48.34 26.83
N ASP A 435 17.60 -49.43 27.54
CA ASP A 435 17.31 -50.75 26.94
C ASP A 435 15.82 -51.14 27.01
N GLU A 436 14.94 -50.23 27.45
CA GLU A 436 13.52 -50.49 27.63
C GLU A 436 12.65 -49.83 26.56
N ARG A 437 11.55 -50.51 26.20
CA ARG A 437 10.49 -49.99 25.31
C ARG A 437 11.00 -49.37 24.00
N TYR A 438 12.04 -49.94 23.39
CA TYR A 438 12.72 -49.42 22.19
C TYR A 438 11.78 -48.87 21.10
N ASN A 439 10.71 -49.61 20.75
CA ASN A 439 9.77 -49.20 19.70
C ASN A 439 9.05 -47.87 19.99
N GLU A 440 8.87 -47.51 21.26
CA GLU A 440 8.18 -46.30 21.74
C GLU A 440 9.12 -45.10 21.95
N THR A 441 10.38 -45.26 21.58
CA THR A 441 11.42 -44.22 21.68
C THR A 441 11.88 -43.69 20.31
N LEU A 442 11.25 -44.17 19.24
CA LEU A 442 11.64 -43.87 17.86
C LEU A 442 10.92 -42.61 17.35
N PHE A 443 11.69 -41.59 16.98
CA PHE A 443 11.17 -40.34 16.41
C PHE A 443 11.70 -40.11 15.00
N GLN A 444 10.80 -39.86 14.06
CA GLN A 444 11.13 -39.44 12.72
C GLN A 444 11.34 -37.92 12.67
N VAL A 445 12.46 -37.48 12.10
CA VAL A 445 12.82 -36.07 11.95
C VAL A 445 12.31 -35.54 10.61
N LEU A 446 11.30 -34.66 10.63
CA LEU A 446 10.71 -34.08 9.43
C LEU A 446 10.90 -32.56 9.38
N PHE A 447 11.60 -32.07 8.37
CA PHE A 447 11.89 -30.65 8.20
C PHE A 447 10.68 -29.86 7.67
N ASP A 448 10.59 -28.57 8.05
CA ASP A 448 9.58 -27.61 7.54
C ASP A 448 9.74 -27.35 6.04
N ASP A 449 10.98 -27.16 5.60
CA ASP A 449 11.39 -26.99 4.21
C ASP A 449 12.28 -28.19 3.82
N HIS A 450 11.92 -28.90 2.75
CA HIS A 450 12.55 -30.18 2.41
C HIS A 450 12.78 -30.36 0.91
N ASN A 451 14.03 -30.65 0.56
CA ASN A 451 14.42 -31.37 -0.66
C ASN A 451 15.07 -32.70 -0.27
N ASN A 452 14.93 -33.73 -1.12
CA ASN A 452 15.53 -35.04 -0.86
C ASN A 452 17.05 -34.91 -0.64
N GLY A 453 17.55 -35.38 0.51
CA GLY A 453 18.98 -35.32 0.88
C GLY A 453 19.39 -34.09 1.69
N ASP A 454 18.44 -33.30 2.17
CA ASP A 454 18.71 -32.16 3.04
C ASP A 454 19.28 -32.58 4.40
N ILE A 455 20.36 -31.94 4.86
CA ILE A 455 21.03 -32.17 6.16
C ILE A 455 20.42 -31.29 7.26
N TRP A 456 20.26 -31.80 8.49
CA TRP A 456 19.80 -31.04 9.64
C TRP A 456 20.89 -30.07 10.14
N GLN A 457 20.56 -28.78 10.27
CA GLN A 457 21.50 -27.74 10.67
C GLN A 457 20.93 -26.89 11.82
N THR A 458 21.78 -26.46 12.75
CA THR A 458 21.40 -25.56 13.85
C THR A 458 20.94 -24.19 13.33
N TYR A 459 19.93 -23.59 13.98
CA TYR A 459 19.22 -22.34 13.66
C TYR A 459 18.55 -22.25 12.27
N MET A 460 18.93 -23.07 11.30
CA MET A 460 18.47 -23.00 9.91
C MET A 460 17.21 -23.82 9.67
N LYS A 461 17.14 -25.01 10.26
CA LYS A 461 16.07 -25.97 9.94
C LYS A 461 15.24 -26.24 11.18
N ALA A 462 13.98 -25.87 11.06
CA ALA A 462 12.96 -26.27 12.01
C ALA A 462 12.46 -27.67 11.66
N VAL A 463 12.32 -28.53 12.66
CA VAL A 463 11.97 -29.94 12.49
C VAL A 463 10.78 -30.30 13.36
N ARG A 464 9.93 -31.18 12.84
CA ARG A 464 8.91 -31.88 13.61
C ARG A 464 9.48 -33.24 13.98
N LEU A 465 9.42 -33.57 15.27
CA LEU A 465 9.80 -34.87 15.78
C LEU A 465 8.52 -35.69 15.90
N VAL A 466 8.32 -36.63 14.97
CA VAL A 466 7.11 -37.43 14.89
C VAL A 466 7.37 -38.82 15.47
N HIS A 467 6.65 -39.16 16.52
CA HIS A 467 6.73 -40.48 17.14
C HIS A 467 6.29 -41.57 16.15
N MET A 468 7.07 -42.65 16.06
CA MET A 468 6.84 -43.68 15.04
C MET A 468 5.65 -44.58 15.34
N ASP A 469 5.35 -44.89 16.60
CA ASP A 469 4.28 -45.81 16.96
C ASP A 469 2.90 -45.11 16.91
N THR A 470 2.73 -44.03 17.67
CA THR A 470 1.44 -43.31 17.81
C THR A 470 1.23 -42.17 16.79
N LYS A 471 2.25 -41.81 16.01
CA LYS A 471 2.21 -40.74 15.00
C LYS A 471 1.83 -39.36 15.55
N VAL A 472 2.19 -39.08 16.80
CA VAL A 472 2.08 -37.74 17.40
C VAL A 472 3.36 -36.93 17.18
N ALA A 473 3.27 -35.61 17.14
CA ALA A 473 4.43 -34.72 17.08
C ALA A 473 4.76 -34.14 18.45
N ILE A 474 6.04 -34.09 18.83
CA ILE A 474 6.47 -33.39 20.05
C ILE A 474 6.15 -31.91 19.92
N TRP A 475 5.44 -31.35 20.91
CA TRP A 475 4.88 -30.01 20.86
C TRP A 475 4.78 -29.38 22.24
N THR A 476 4.70 -28.05 22.30
CA THR A 476 4.48 -27.28 23.54
C THR A 476 3.62 -26.06 23.27
N HIS A 477 3.04 -25.48 24.33
CA HIS A 477 2.16 -24.32 24.25
C HIS A 477 2.38 -23.34 25.40
N PRO A 478 1.87 -22.09 25.31
CA PRO A 478 2.18 -21.03 26.28
C PRO A 478 1.71 -21.23 27.72
N LYS A 479 0.99 -22.31 28.04
CA LYS A 479 0.43 -22.53 29.38
C LYS A 479 1.45 -23.33 30.21
N ASN A 480 1.67 -22.89 31.43
CA ASN A 480 2.62 -23.53 32.33
C ASN A 480 1.97 -24.66 33.13
N LEU A 481 2.79 -25.63 33.51
CA LEU A 481 2.45 -26.68 34.46
C LEU A 481 2.27 -26.09 35.87
N PRO A 482 1.52 -26.77 36.75
CA PRO A 482 1.39 -26.40 38.16
C PRO A 482 2.72 -26.50 38.94
N ASP A 483 2.68 -26.26 40.25
CA ASP A 483 3.85 -26.23 41.12
C ASP A 483 4.70 -27.52 41.06
N TRP A 484 4.09 -28.69 40.84
CA TRP A 484 4.79 -29.96 40.69
C TRP A 484 5.68 -30.04 39.43
N GLY A 485 5.39 -29.21 38.42
CA GLY A 485 6.16 -29.07 37.17
C GLY A 485 6.98 -27.78 37.13
N LEU A 486 7.27 -27.18 38.29
CA LEU A 486 8.13 -26.00 38.47
C LEU A 486 7.71 -24.74 37.67
N GLY A 487 6.45 -24.68 37.21
CA GLY A 487 5.98 -23.61 36.34
C GLY A 487 6.59 -23.63 34.93
N HIS A 488 7.21 -24.73 34.51
CA HIS A 488 7.69 -24.94 33.15
C HIS A 488 6.52 -25.09 32.17
N GLN A 489 6.77 -24.99 30.86
CA GLN A 489 5.76 -25.33 29.86
C GLN A 489 5.63 -26.84 29.71
N GLU A 490 4.41 -27.30 29.44
CA GLU A 490 4.15 -28.70 29.12
C GLU A 490 4.77 -29.06 27.76
N VAL A 491 5.46 -30.19 27.69
CA VAL A 491 5.82 -30.84 26.42
C VAL A 491 4.93 -32.08 26.28
N ASN A 492 4.27 -32.21 25.14
CA ASN A 492 3.31 -33.29 24.90
C ASN A 492 3.35 -33.78 23.44
N GLY A 493 2.69 -34.92 23.19
CA GLY A 493 2.50 -35.50 21.87
C GLY A 493 1.21 -35.01 21.21
N ASN A 494 1.33 -34.03 20.30
CA ASN A 494 0.22 -33.47 19.54
C ASN A 494 -0.25 -34.43 18.43
N LYS A 495 -1.52 -34.85 18.49
CA LYS A 495 -2.14 -35.71 17.47
C LYS A 495 -2.39 -34.97 16.14
N ASN A 496 -2.47 -33.64 16.16
CA ASN A 496 -2.61 -32.84 14.95
C ASN A 496 -1.23 -32.56 14.33
N LEU A 497 -0.73 -33.50 13.53
CA LEU A 497 0.55 -33.37 12.83
C LEU A 497 0.65 -32.13 11.93
N MET A 498 -0.48 -31.64 11.41
CA MET A 498 -0.54 -30.50 10.49
C MET A 498 -0.50 -29.14 11.19
N ASP A 499 -0.42 -29.11 12.53
CA ASP A 499 -0.25 -27.86 13.26
C ASP A 499 1.08 -27.20 12.88
N LYS A 500 1.01 -25.89 12.59
CA LYS A 500 2.16 -25.09 12.17
C LYS A 500 3.13 -24.81 13.32
N SER A 501 2.71 -25.06 14.56
CA SER A 501 3.52 -24.85 15.75
C SER A 501 4.35 -26.07 16.17
N ASN A 502 4.20 -27.24 15.52
CA ASN A 502 4.90 -28.49 15.90
C ASN A 502 6.43 -28.51 15.67
N TYR A 503 7.07 -27.35 15.48
CA TYR A 503 8.45 -27.27 15.03
C TYR A 503 9.42 -26.87 16.14
N TRP A 504 10.54 -27.57 16.16
CA TRP A 504 11.68 -27.34 17.04
C TRP A 504 12.91 -26.96 16.21
N VAL A 505 13.76 -26.12 16.76
CA VAL A 505 15.00 -25.66 16.14
C VAL A 505 16.16 -26.07 17.04
N ALA A 506 17.10 -26.83 16.49
CA ALA A 506 18.35 -27.11 17.18
C ALA A 506 19.19 -25.83 17.22
N THR A 507 19.71 -25.48 18.40
CA THR A 507 20.38 -24.19 18.63
C THR A 507 21.89 -24.36 18.76
N GLU A 508 22.34 -25.26 19.63
CA GLU A 508 23.74 -25.47 19.96
C GLU A 508 24.09 -26.94 19.88
N ILE A 509 25.37 -27.23 19.61
CA ILE A 509 25.99 -28.55 19.74
C ILE A 509 27.06 -28.43 20.83
N ASP A 510 27.05 -29.32 21.82
CA ASP A 510 28.00 -29.27 22.92
C ASP A 510 29.45 -29.35 22.43
N GLY A 511 30.35 -28.59 23.07
CA GLY A 511 31.77 -28.56 22.73
C GLY A 511 32.14 -27.89 21.38
N LEU A 512 31.18 -27.42 20.57
CA LEU A 512 31.46 -26.78 19.28
C LEU A 512 31.09 -25.30 19.25
N ASN A 513 32.07 -24.44 18.94
CA ASN A 513 31.81 -23.02 18.68
C ASN A 513 31.53 -22.77 17.19
N ALA A 514 30.25 -22.68 16.84
CA ALA A 514 29.79 -22.46 15.46
C ALA A 514 30.41 -21.24 14.79
N THR A 515 30.61 -20.15 15.54
CA THR A 515 31.08 -18.88 14.99
C THR A 515 32.53 -18.98 14.53
N GLU A 516 33.40 -19.60 15.32
CA GLU A 516 34.82 -19.81 15.00
C GLU A 516 34.98 -20.75 13.80
N ILE A 517 34.27 -21.88 13.81
CA ILE A 517 34.32 -22.88 12.73
C ILE A 517 33.84 -22.28 11.39
N ASN A 518 32.77 -21.49 11.42
CA ASN A 518 32.21 -20.88 10.22
C ASN A 518 32.96 -19.62 9.75
N LEU A 519 33.69 -18.92 10.63
CA LEU A 519 34.61 -17.85 10.22
C LEU A 519 35.74 -18.40 9.33
N GLU A 520 36.23 -19.60 9.65
CA GLU A 520 37.27 -20.28 8.86
C GLU A 520 36.73 -20.87 7.56
N LYS A 521 35.49 -21.39 7.57
CA LYS A 521 34.81 -21.89 6.37
C LYS A 521 34.17 -20.74 5.58
N LYS A 522 34.78 -20.34 4.45
CA LYS A 522 34.13 -19.47 3.45
C LYS A 522 32.91 -20.17 2.80
N LYS A 523 31.79 -20.26 3.53
CA LYS A 523 30.54 -20.86 3.01
C LYS A 523 30.00 -20.01 1.85
N GLU A 524 29.81 -20.62 0.68
CA GLU A 524 29.22 -19.99 -0.50
C GLU A 524 27.80 -19.48 -0.23
N ILE A 525 27.36 -18.45 -0.96
CA ILE A 525 26.02 -17.87 -0.81
C ILE A 525 25.06 -18.70 -1.67
N LYS A 526 24.06 -19.32 -1.04
CA LYS A 526 22.99 -20.00 -1.78
C LYS A 526 22.08 -18.96 -2.46
N THR A 527 21.60 -19.30 -3.64
CA THR A 527 20.69 -18.44 -4.41
C THR A 527 19.33 -19.12 -4.55
N ILE A 528 18.27 -18.40 -4.19
CA ILE A 528 16.89 -18.82 -4.46
C ILE A 528 16.29 -17.97 -5.59
N PRO A 529 15.35 -18.50 -6.38
CA PRO A 529 14.73 -17.74 -7.46
C PRO A 529 13.97 -16.51 -6.95
N PHE A 530 14.00 -15.43 -7.73
CA PHE A 530 13.35 -14.15 -7.38
C PHE A 530 11.87 -14.30 -7.01
N ILE A 531 11.13 -15.15 -7.70
CA ILE A 531 9.69 -15.33 -7.47
C ILE A 531 9.41 -15.82 -6.04
N PHE A 532 10.23 -16.70 -5.49
CA PHE A 532 10.08 -17.15 -4.10
C PHE A 532 10.29 -16.01 -3.12
N LYS A 533 11.38 -15.23 -3.29
CA LYS A 533 11.63 -14.02 -2.48
C LYS A 533 10.48 -13.02 -2.56
N PHE A 534 9.97 -12.80 -3.77
CA PHE A 534 8.89 -11.84 -4.03
C PHE A 534 7.57 -12.28 -3.39
N VAL A 535 7.15 -13.54 -3.59
CA VAL A 535 5.91 -14.06 -3.01
C VAL A 535 5.99 -14.13 -1.49
N GLU A 536 7.14 -14.55 -0.94
CA GLU A 536 7.37 -14.56 0.50
C GLU A 536 7.25 -13.16 1.09
N LEU A 537 8.02 -12.18 0.56
CA LEU A 537 7.96 -10.81 1.04
C LEU A 537 6.56 -10.22 0.90
N LEU A 538 5.88 -10.42 -0.24
CA LEU A 538 4.52 -9.92 -0.44
C LEU A 538 3.54 -10.53 0.57
N GLY A 539 3.66 -11.82 0.86
CA GLY A 539 2.86 -12.51 1.88
C GLY A 539 3.10 -11.93 3.29
N ARG A 540 4.37 -11.69 3.65
CA ARG A 540 4.74 -11.05 4.92
C ARG A 540 4.22 -9.61 5.00
N MET A 541 4.35 -8.82 3.94
CA MET A 541 3.82 -7.46 3.85
C MET A 541 2.31 -7.43 4.10
N LEU A 542 1.53 -8.32 3.46
CA LEU A 542 0.08 -8.38 3.64
C LEU A 542 -0.31 -8.80 5.05
N SER A 543 0.34 -9.83 5.61
CA SER A 543 0.08 -10.34 6.96
C SER A 543 0.43 -9.32 8.06
N HIS A 544 1.60 -8.69 7.98
CA HIS A 544 1.98 -7.66 8.95
C HIS A 544 1.10 -6.41 8.82
N ASN A 545 0.71 -6.05 7.61
CA ASN A 545 -0.16 -4.89 7.39
C ASN A 545 -1.56 -5.08 8.00
N SER A 546 -2.12 -6.29 8.00
CA SER A 546 -3.37 -6.57 8.72
C SER A 546 -3.17 -6.67 10.24
N GLY A 547 -1.96 -7.02 10.70
CA GLY A 547 -1.59 -7.11 12.11
C GLY A 547 -1.26 -5.77 12.81
N LEU A 548 -1.23 -4.64 12.08
CA LEU A 548 -0.97 -3.30 12.65
C LEU A 548 -2.19 -2.72 13.41
N THR A 549 -2.62 -3.40 14.46
CA THR A 549 -3.80 -3.06 15.27
C THR A 549 -3.49 -2.30 16.56
N LYS A 550 -2.19 -2.12 16.88
CA LYS A 550 -1.77 -1.39 18.08
C LYS A 550 -2.27 0.06 18.04
N PRO A 551 -2.96 0.54 19.10
CA PRO A 551 -3.53 1.88 19.10
C PRO A 551 -2.43 2.94 19.19
N HIS A 552 -2.54 3.99 18.39
CA HIS A 552 -1.63 5.13 18.43
C HIS A 552 -2.36 6.40 18.93
N PRO A 553 -1.74 7.27 19.77
CA PRO A 553 -2.40 8.44 20.34
C PRO A 553 -3.06 9.35 19.30
N TYR A 554 -2.40 9.57 18.16
CA TYR A 554 -2.88 10.43 17.06
C TYR A 554 -3.64 9.68 15.95
N GLN A 555 -4.05 8.43 16.18
CA GLN A 555 -4.86 7.70 15.21
C GLN A 555 -6.22 8.38 14.97
N SER A 556 -6.73 8.30 13.75
CA SER A 556 -8.02 8.86 13.36
C SER A 556 -8.78 7.94 12.40
N ASN A 557 -10.10 8.04 12.41
CA ASN A 557 -11.00 7.16 11.64
C ASN A 557 -11.46 7.81 10.34
N ALA A 558 -11.78 6.98 9.33
CA ALA A 558 -12.21 7.45 8.01
C ALA A 558 -13.35 8.49 8.06
N ILE A 559 -14.38 8.24 8.87
CA ILE A 559 -15.53 9.14 9.05
C ILE A 559 -15.15 10.57 9.49
N SER A 560 -14.03 10.68 10.19
CA SER A 560 -13.57 11.91 10.84
C SER A 560 -12.76 12.81 9.90
N TRP A 561 -12.25 12.25 8.80
CA TRP A 561 -11.30 12.94 7.92
C TRP A 561 -11.95 14.11 7.19
N PRO A 562 -13.06 13.96 6.44
CA PRO A 562 -13.64 15.11 5.71
C PRO A 562 -14.06 16.27 6.62
N LEU A 563 -14.32 15.99 7.90
CA LEU A 563 -14.72 16.97 8.91
C LEU A 563 -13.55 17.69 9.58
N LEU A 564 -12.31 17.21 9.38
CA LEU A 564 -11.09 17.71 10.04
C LEU A 564 -11.20 17.74 11.57
N SER A 565 -11.94 16.81 12.16
CA SER A 565 -12.19 16.80 13.61
C SER A 565 -10.92 16.63 14.46
N ARG A 566 -9.90 15.95 13.91
CA ARG A 566 -8.59 15.70 14.54
C ARG A 566 -7.50 15.62 13.48
N GLY A 567 -6.44 16.41 13.65
CA GLY A 567 -5.19 16.35 12.89
C GLY A 567 -4.12 15.49 13.58
N ILE A 568 -2.88 15.58 13.11
CA ILE A 568 -1.75 14.79 13.61
C ILE A 568 -0.63 15.73 14.07
N SER A 569 -0.09 15.51 15.27
CA SER A 569 1.10 16.23 15.74
C SER A 569 2.36 15.61 15.13
N TYR A 570 3.18 16.43 14.48
CA TYR A 570 4.35 15.97 13.73
C TYR A 570 5.66 16.26 14.45
N TRP A 571 5.76 17.44 15.06
CA TRP A 571 6.97 17.87 15.74
C TRP A 571 6.62 19.02 16.69
N SER A 572 7.39 19.15 17.76
CA SER A 572 7.26 20.22 18.73
C SER A 572 8.60 20.53 19.39
N LYS A 573 8.79 21.80 19.75
CA LYS A 573 9.95 22.30 20.45
C LYS A 573 9.50 23.21 21.59
N ASP A 574 9.75 22.76 22.81
CA ASP A 574 9.22 23.39 24.01
C ASP A 574 9.85 24.79 24.25
N ASP A 575 11.16 24.93 24.03
CA ASP A 575 11.91 26.18 24.27
C ASP A 575 11.34 27.37 23.50
N THR A 576 10.99 27.17 22.23
CA THR A 576 10.50 28.21 21.33
C THR A 576 8.99 28.16 21.13
N LYS A 577 8.29 27.18 21.73
CA LYS A 577 6.85 26.91 21.54
C LYS A 577 6.47 26.74 20.07
N GLU A 578 7.35 26.10 19.31
CA GLU A 578 7.19 25.84 17.89
C GLU A 578 6.65 24.43 17.68
N GLN A 579 5.65 24.25 16.82
CA GLN A 579 5.03 22.95 16.55
C GLN A 579 4.58 22.82 15.10
N ILE A 580 4.73 21.62 14.55
CA ILE A 580 4.10 21.22 13.29
C ILE A 580 2.89 20.36 13.62
N TYR A 581 1.71 20.82 13.19
CA TYR A 581 0.46 20.10 13.32
C TYR A 581 -0.18 19.94 11.93
N MET A 582 -0.27 18.70 11.47
CA MET A 582 -0.82 18.35 10.17
C MET A 582 -2.36 18.41 10.23
N THR A 583 -2.91 19.43 9.57
CA THR A 583 -4.35 19.66 9.40
C THR A 583 -4.62 20.32 8.06
N GLY A 584 -5.79 20.07 7.48
CA GLY A 584 -6.20 20.60 6.18
C GLY A 584 -6.61 22.06 6.23
N ASN A 585 -6.72 22.69 5.06
CA ASN A 585 -7.36 23.99 4.96
C ASN A 585 -8.87 23.84 5.23
N VAL A 586 -9.33 24.34 6.37
CA VAL A 586 -10.72 24.15 6.83
C VAL A 586 -11.73 24.65 5.81
N PHE A 587 -11.49 25.82 5.21
CA PHE A 587 -12.39 26.35 4.19
C PHE A 587 -12.42 25.46 2.94
N GLY A 588 -11.26 25.08 2.41
CA GLY A 588 -11.15 24.25 1.20
C GLY A 588 -11.76 22.85 1.36
N TRP A 589 -11.59 22.23 2.53
CA TRP A 589 -12.14 20.90 2.81
C TRP A 589 -13.66 20.91 2.88
N TYR A 590 -14.24 21.88 3.60
CA TYR A 590 -15.69 22.02 3.71
C TYR A 590 -16.31 22.42 2.38
N LEU A 591 -15.66 23.32 1.61
CA LEU A 591 -16.11 23.68 0.28
C LEU A 591 -16.11 22.46 -0.67
N SER A 592 -15.08 21.62 -0.60
CA SER A 592 -15.02 20.39 -1.39
C SER A 592 -16.10 19.38 -0.97
N MET A 593 -16.39 19.26 0.32
CA MET A 593 -17.50 18.44 0.83
C MET A 593 -18.86 18.93 0.30
N VAL A 594 -19.10 20.25 0.33
CA VAL A 594 -20.30 20.86 -0.26
C VAL A 594 -20.36 20.58 -1.77
N GLY A 595 -19.24 20.68 -2.48
CA GLY A 595 -19.14 20.32 -3.89
C GLY A 595 -19.58 18.88 -4.18
N THR A 596 -19.13 17.93 -3.36
CA THR A 596 -19.54 16.51 -3.45
C THR A 596 -21.03 16.31 -3.22
N ILE A 597 -21.62 17.02 -2.25
CA ILE A 597 -23.06 16.97 -1.97
C ILE A 597 -23.84 17.54 -3.16
N ILE A 598 -23.43 18.69 -3.70
CA ILE A 598 -24.07 19.32 -4.85
C ILE A 598 -24.03 18.39 -6.07
N TYR A 599 -22.87 17.82 -6.39
CA TYR A 599 -22.73 16.89 -7.52
C TYR A 599 -23.64 15.67 -7.36
N THR A 600 -23.57 15.00 -6.20
CA THR A 600 -24.35 13.79 -5.91
C THR A 600 -25.85 14.10 -5.96
N GLY A 601 -26.28 15.20 -5.33
CA GLY A 601 -27.66 15.65 -5.36
C GLY A 601 -28.15 15.95 -6.78
N ALA A 602 -27.37 16.68 -7.57
CA ALA A 602 -27.72 17.01 -8.96
C ALA A 602 -27.91 15.76 -9.82
N ILE A 603 -27.01 14.77 -9.73
CA ILE A 603 -27.11 13.51 -10.50
C ILE A 603 -28.29 12.66 -10.03
N ILE A 604 -28.55 12.58 -8.72
CA ILE A 604 -29.72 11.84 -8.19
C ILE A 604 -31.01 12.47 -8.69
N ILE A 605 -31.16 13.79 -8.56
CA ILE A 605 -32.38 14.49 -8.97
C ILE A 605 -32.57 14.36 -10.49
N ASP A 606 -31.53 14.60 -11.30
CA ASP A 606 -31.61 14.43 -12.76
C ASP A 606 -32.01 12.99 -13.14
N THR A 607 -31.46 11.98 -12.46
CA THR A 607 -31.83 10.57 -12.70
C THR A 607 -33.29 10.29 -12.35
N ILE A 608 -33.81 10.85 -11.26
CA ILE A 608 -35.22 10.73 -10.86
C ILE A 608 -36.13 11.45 -11.86
N CYS A 609 -35.80 12.69 -12.24
CA CYS A 609 -36.54 13.48 -13.22
C CYS A 609 -36.63 12.77 -14.57
N ARG A 610 -35.54 12.18 -15.05
CA ARG A 610 -35.51 11.43 -16.32
C ARG A 610 -36.31 10.14 -16.27
N ARG A 611 -36.34 9.45 -15.13
CA ARG A 611 -37.28 8.33 -14.93
C ARG A 611 -38.75 8.76 -15.00
N ARG A 612 -39.02 10.05 -14.83
CA ARG A 612 -40.35 10.68 -14.98
C ARG A 612 -40.50 11.43 -16.31
N ASP A 613 -39.62 11.17 -17.28
CA ASP A 613 -39.62 11.80 -18.60
C ASP A 613 -39.42 13.34 -18.58
N VAL A 614 -38.75 13.84 -17.54
CA VAL A 614 -38.37 15.26 -17.41
C VAL A 614 -36.86 15.38 -17.55
N ALA A 615 -36.40 15.96 -18.66
CA ALA A 615 -34.99 16.25 -18.90
C ALA A 615 -34.62 17.62 -18.30
N TRP A 616 -34.24 17.64 -17.01
CA TRP A 616 -33.80 18.88 -16.35
C TRP A 616 -32.42 19.34 -16.85
N ILE A 617 -31.45 18.43 -16.94
CA ILE A 617 -30.12 18.75 -17.48
C ILE A 617 -30.09 18.32 -18.94
N GLU A 618 -29.70 19.22 -19.84
CA GLU A 618 -29.50 18.89 -21.25
C GLU A 618 -28.54 17.71 -21.44
N GLU A 619 -28.84 16.85 -22.41
CA GLU A 619 -28.11 15.59 -22.63
C GLU A 619 -26.59 15.76 -22.83
N PRO A 620 -26.09 16.72 -23.62
CA PRO A 620 -24.63 16.92 -23.77
C PRO A 620 -23.95 17.31 -22.45
N LEU A 621 -24.58 18.18 -21.67
CA LEU A 621 -24.07 18.66 -20.39
C LEU A 621 -24.08 17.54 -19.34
N ARG A 622 -25.15 16.76 -19.29
CA ARG A 622 -25.25 15.57 -18.43
C ARG A 622 -24.17 14.55 -18.74
N ARG A 623 -23.95 14.23 -20.03
CA ARG A 623 -22.90 13.28 -20.43
C ARG A 623 -21.53 13.74 -19.96
N ARG A 624 -21.24 15.04 -20.07
CA ARG A 624 -19.99 15.61 -19.55
C ARG A 624 -19.88 15.49 -18.03
N LEU A 625 -20.94 15.81 -17.29
CA LEU A 625 -20.98 15.66 -15.84
C LEU A 625 -20.67 14.20 -15.44
N ILE A 626 -21.32 13.23 -16.06
CA ILE A 626 -21.13 11.81 -15.75
C ILE A 626 -19.72 11.33 -16.18
N GLN A 627 -19.24 11.74 -17.36
CA GLN A 627 -17.97 11.22 -17.87
C GLN A 627 -16.73 11.87 -17.23
N SER A 628 -16.83 13.15 -16.83
CA SER A 628 -15.73 13.93 -16.26
C SER A 628 -15.84 14.05 -14.75
N ALA A 629 -16.88 14.70 -14.23
CA ALA A 629 -17.07 14.81 -12.78
C ALA A 629 -17.37 13.43 -12.14
N GLY A 630 -18.08 12.55 -12.85
CA GLY A 630 -18.30 11.16 -12.45
C GLY A 630 -17.03 10.32 -12.38
N PHE A 631 -15.97 10.69 -13.11
CA PHE A 631 -14.66 10.06 -12.94
C PHE A 631 -13.97 10.55 -11.67
N PHE A 632 -14.02 11.84 -11.36
CA PHE A 632 -13.41 12.39 -10.15
C PHE A 632 -14.11 11.92 -8.86
N ILE A 633 -15.44 11.81 -8.85
CA ILE A 633 -16.16 11.20 -7.72
C ILE A 633 -15.81 9.72 -7.56
N LEU A 634 -15.65 8.95 -8.64
CA LEU A 634 -15.26 7.54 -8.56
C LEU A 634 -13.86 7.40 -7.94
N LEU A 635 -12.92 8.25 -8.36
CA LEU A 635 -11.58 8.31 -7.77
C LEU A 635 -11.66 8.65 -6.28
N TRP A 636 -12.47 9.63 -5.88
CA TRP A 636 -12.66 9.99 -4.48
C TRP A 636 -13.25 8.83 -3.67
N LEU A 637 -14.32 8.18 -4.15
CA LEU A 637 -14.98 7.06 -3.49
C LEU A 637 -14.03 5.90 -3.26
N LEU A 638 -13.26 5.49 -4.27
CA LEU A 638 -12.34 4.37 -4.15
C LEU A 638 -11.12 4.68 -3.28
N HIS A 639 -10.70 5.93 -3.17
CA HIS A 639 -9.65 6.33 -2.23
C HIS A 639 -10.17 6.65 -0.83
N TYR A 640 -11.48 6.51 -0.58
CA TYR A 640 -12.09 6.83 0.71
C TYR A 640 -12.82 5.63 1.35
N ILE A 641 -13.74 5.00 0.63
CA ILE A 641 -14.60 3.91 1.12
C ILE A 641 -13.81 2.71 1.66
N PRO A 642 -12.74 2.21 1.02
CA PRO A 642 -12.04 1.03 1.52
C PRO A 642 -11.49 1.18 2.94
N PHE A 643 -11.20 2.41 3.39
CA PHE A 643 -10.70 2.66 4.75
C PHE A 643 -11.74 2.39 5.85
N PHE A 644 -13.04 2.32 5.54
CA PHE A 644 -14.07 1.92 6.50
C PHE A 644 -14.04 0.43 6.82
N ALA A 645 -13.48 -0.39 5.92
CA ALA A 645 -13.39 -1.85 6.10
C ALA A 645 -12.04 -2.31 6.70
N MET A 646 -11.11 -1.39 6.94
CA MET A 646 -9.77 -1.71 7.45
C MET A 646 -9.72 -1.68 8.98
N GLY A 647 -9.44 -2.82 9.60
CA GLY A 647 -9.31 -2.97 11.06
C GLY A 647 -7.92 -2.63 11.63
N ARG A 648 -7.16 -1.72 11.01
CA ARG A 648 -5.79 -1.34 11.42
C ARG A 648 -5.70 0.12 11.86
N ALA A 649 -4.59 0.54 12.44
CA ALA A 649 -4.35 1.95 12.76
C ALA A 649 -4.32 2.82 11.49
N LEU A 650 -5.09 3.92 11.49
CA LEU A 650 -5.20 4.85 10.37
C LEU A 650 -4.97 6.29 10.84
N PHE A 651 -4.63 7.15 9.88
CA PHE A 651 -4.22 8.54 10.11
C PHE A 651 -4.78 9.44 9.01
N LEU A 652 -4.90 10.75 9.30
CA LEU A 652 -5.44 11.75 8.37
C LEU A 652 -4.71 11.80 7.02
N HIS A 653 -3.39 11.53 6.98
CA HIS A 653 -2.63 11.52 5.73
C HIS A 653 -3.13 10.47 4.72
N HIS A 654 -3.80 9.40 5.16
CA HIS A 654 -4.42 8.41 4.28
C HIS A 654 -5.53 8.99 3.41
N TYR A 655 -6.14 10.09 3.83
CA TYR A 655 -7.19 10.77 3.09
C TYR A 655 -6.65 11.73 2.02
N LEU A 656 -5.36 12.10 2.03
CA LEU A 656 -4.82 13.09 1.09
C LEU A 656 -4.99 12.72 -0.40
N PRO A 657 -4.81 11.45 -0.83
CA PRO A 657 -5.12 11.05 -2.20
C PRO A 657 -6.60 11.32 -2.57
N ALA A 658 -7.52 11.02 -1.66
CA ALA A 658 -8.93 11.33 -1.84
C ALA A 658 -9.18 12.84 -1.84
N ALA A 659 -8.57 13.61 -0.93
CA ALA A 659 -8.70 15.07 -0.88
C ALA A 659 -8.24 15.73 -2.20
N ALA A 660 -7.15 15.26 -2.82
CA ALA A 660 -6.72 15.71 -4.14
C ALA A 660 -7.81 15.46 -5.22
N CYS A 661 -8.41 14.26 -5.23
CA CYS A 661 -9.51 13.94 -6.12
C CYS A 661 -10.77 14.79 -5.84
N ASN A 662 -11.01 15.13 -4.58
CA ASN A 662 -12.13 15.97 -4.17
C ASN A 662 -11.96 17.42 -4.67
N TYR A 663 -10.74 17.97 -4.66
CA TYR A 663 -10.48 19.27 -5.28
C TYR A 663 -10.72 19.27 -6.79
N LEU A 664 -10.36 18.19 -7.51
CA LEU A 664 -10.70 18.03 -8.94
C LEU A 664 -12.22 18.02 -9.16
N LEU A 665 -12.97 17.30 -8.31
CA LEU A 665 -14.42 17.28 -8.35
C LEU A 665 -15.02 18.67 -8.06
N LEU A 666 -14.52 19.38 -7.06
CA LEU A 666 -14.96 20.74 -6.73
C LEU A 666 -14.75 21.68 -7.91
N GLY A 667 -13.62 21.59 -8.60
CA GLY A 667 -13.37 22.34 -9.84
C GLY A 667 -14.40 22.02 -10.93
N ALA A 668 -14.73 20.74 -11.11
CA ALA A 668 -15.74 20.32 -12.08
C ALA A 668 -17.14 20.85 -11.74
N VAL A 669 -17.51 20.86 -10.45
CA VAL A 669 -18.77 21.43 -9.95
C VAL A 669 -18.78 22.95 -10.13
N PHE A 670 -17.68 23.63 -9.82
CA PHE A 670 -17.55 25.07 -10.03
C PHE A 670 -17.77 25.46 -11.49
N GLN A 671 -17.16 24.74 -12.44
CA GLN A 671 -17.44 24.95 -13.87
C GLN A 671 -18.93 24.81 -14.15
N TYR A 672 -19.55 23.71 -13.70
CA TYR A 672 -20.95 23.43 -13.99
C TYR A 672 -21.90 24.52 -13.46
N LEU A 673 -21.62 25.07 -12.27
CA LEU A 673 -22.47 26.08 -11.65
C LEU A 673 -22.32 27.48 -12.27
N PHE A 674 -21.10 27.86 -12.70
CA PHE A 674 -20.79 29.25 -13.05
C PHE A 674 -20.33 29.48 -14.48
N ILE A 675 -20.11 28.42 -15.27
CA ILE A 675 -19.60 28.49 -16.63
C ILE A 675 -20.35 27.50 -17.53
N THR A 676 -21.28 28.04 -18.32
CA THR A 676 -22.13 27.26 -19.25
C THR A 676 -21.36 26.71 -20.46
N SER A 677 -20.24 27.33 -20.82
CA SER A 677 -19.43 27.01 -22.00
C SER A 677 -18.23 26.11 -21.69
N VAL A 678 -17.71 25.46 -22.72
CA VAL A 678 -16.67 24.42 -22.64
C VAL A 678 -15.62 24.66 -23.72
N ASP A 679 -14.36 24.39 -23.41
CA ASP A 679 -13.29 24.32 -24.39
C ASP A 679 -13.41 23.05 -25.24
N SER A 680 -13.73 23.21 -26.52
CA SER A 680 -13.89 22.13 -27.50
C SER A 680 -12.94 22.30 -28.70
N PRO A 681 -12.49 21.21 -29.34
CA PRO A 681 -12.83 19.81 -29.07
C PRO A 681 -12.03 19.19 -27.91
N THR A 682 -12.72 18.41 -27.06
CA THR A 682 -12.08 17.68 -25.95
C THR A 682 -11.38 16.39 -26.39
N SER A 683 -11.68 15.85 -27.56
CA SER A 683 -11.06 14.65 -28.13
C SER A 683 -10.44 14.97 -29.49
N ASP A 684 -9.33 14.30 -29.84
CA ASP A 684 -8.63 14.58 -31.09
C ASP A 684 -9.19 13.72 -32.25
N LEU A 685 -9.95 14.37 -33.13
CA LEU A 685 -10.65 13.74 -34.25
C LEU A 685 -9.82 13.65 -35.54
N ARG A 686 -8.57 14.15 -35.54
CA ARG A 686 -7.76 14.39 -36.76
C ARG A 686 -7.50 13.19 -37.67
N ARG A 687 -7.53 11.95 -37.16
CA ARG A 687 -7.23 10.75 -37.97
C ARG A 687 -8.46 10.07 -38.56
N ASN A 688 -9.65 10.34 -38.03
CA ASN A 688 -10.88 9.65 -38.41
C ASN A 688 -11.74 10.39 -39.41
N GLN A 689 -11.29 11.51 -39.98
CA GLN A 689 -12.11 12.27 -40.93
C GLN A 689 -12.45 11.42 -42.17
N SER A 690 -11.51 10.61 -42.65
CA SER A 690 -11.71 9.66 -43.76
C SER A 690 -12.47 8.38 -43.37
N ALA A 691 -12.39 7.92 -42.12
CA ALA A 691 -13.15 6.76 -41.63
C ALA A 691 -14.59 7.11 -41.20
N LEU A 692 -14.83 8.35 -40.75
CA LEU A 692 -16.16 8.90 -40.47
C LEU A 692 -16.97 9.12 -41.76
N GLU A 693 -16.30 9.44 -42.88
CA GLU A 693 -16.91 9.56 -44.21
C GLU A 693 -17.36 8.20 -44.78
N GLU A 694 -16.68 7.09 -44.43
CA GLU A 694 -17.07 5.74 -44.87
C GLU A 694 -18.29 5.16 -44.11
N ILE A 695 -18.58 5.63 -42.90
CA ILE A 695 -19.63 5.05 -42.03
C ILE A 695 -20.97 5.82 -42.14
N HIS A 696 -20.96 7.09 -42.57
CA HIS A 696 -22.18 7.93 -42.71
C HIS A 696 -22.19 8.74 -44.02
N PRO A 697 -22.89 8.30 -45.08
CA PRO A 697 -22.87 8.97 -46.38
C PRO A 697 -23.88 10.12 -46.53
N VAL A 698 -24.38 10.73 -45.44
CA VAL A 698 -25.39 11.81 -45.55
C VAL A 698 -25.09 12.98 -44.60
N GLY A 699 -24.57 14.07 -45.17
CA GLY A 699 -24.53 15.40 -44.54
C GLY A 699 -23.19 16.12 -44.73
N PRO A 700 -23.20 17.45 -45.00
CA PRO A 700 -21.96 18.20 -45.26
C PRO A 700 -21.08 18.17 -44.01
N ALA A 701 -19.78 17.96 -44.25
CA ALA A 701 -18.71 17.95 -43.25
C ALA A 701 -19.01 18.92 -42.08
N HIS A 702 -19.26 18.37 -40.89
CA HIS A 702 -19.37 19.17 -39.68
C HIS A 702 -18.05 19.93 -39.50
N ALA A 703 -18.05 21.21 -39.89
CA ALA A 703 -17.01 22.14 -39.53
C ALA A 703 -16.77 22.01 -38.02
N GLN A 704 -15.55 21.62 -37.64
CA GLN A 704 -15.14 21.54 -36.23
C GLN A 704 -15.37 22.92 -35.59
N THR A 705 -16.51 23.07 -34.93
CA THR A 705 -16.86 24.28 -34.21
C THR A 705 -16.09 24.24 -32.91
N SER A 706 -14.97 24.97 -32.86
CA SER A 706 -14.24 25.18 -31.61
C SER A 706 -14.97 26.22 -30.79
N THR A 707 -15.48 25.80 -29.64
CA THR A 707 -16.04 26.67 -28.61
C THR A 707 -14.97 26.90 -27.54
N GLN A 708 -14.83 28.14 -27.07
CA GLN A 708 -14.02 28.45 -25.90
C GLN A 708 -14.95 28.78 -24.74
N ALA A 709 -14.61 28.32 -23.54
CA ALA A 709 -15.32 28.69 -22.34
C ALA A 709 -15.08 30.19 -22.04
N GLN A 710 -16.15 30.98 -22.05
CA GLN A 710 -16.10 32.41 -21.73
C GLN A 710 -16.68 32.62 -20.32
N PRO A 711 -15.82 32.66 -19.27
CA PRO A 711 -16.28 32.98 -17.93
C PRO A 711 -16.79 34.43 -17.85
N THR A 712 -17.91 34.61 -17.17
CA THR A 712 -18.48 35.95 -16.95
C THR A 712 -17.69 36.71 -15.88
N THR A 713 -17.84 38.04 -15.82
CA THR A 713 -17.24 38.85 -14.74
C THR A 713 -17.67 38.37 -13.35
N LYS A 714 -18.93 37.90 -13.21
CA LYS A 714 -19.43 37.31 -11.95
C LYS A 714 -18.64 36.06 -11.56
N THR A 715 -18.33 35.20 -12.52
CA THR A 715 -17.53 33.98 -12.30
C THR A 715 -16.15 34.31 -11.76
N TYR A 716 -15.47 35.33 -12.31
CA TYR A 716 -14.17 35.78 -11.81
C TYR A 716 -14.26 36.34 -10.39
N ILE A 717 -15.28 37.16 -10.09
CA ILE A 717 -15.48 37.71 -8.73
C ILE A 717 -15.65 36.57 -7.72
N ILE A 718 -16.48 35.57 -8.01
CA ILE A 718 -16.70 34.42 -7.12
C ILE A 718 -15.41 33.61 -6.95
N ALA A 719 -14.68 33.33 -8.04
CA ALA A 719 -13.41 32.62 -7.97
C ALA A 719 -12.39 33.37 -7.10
N THR A 720 -12.29 34.70 -7.24
CA THR A 720 -11.40 35.54 -6.43
C THR A 720 -11.79 35.52 -4.95
N ILE A 721 -13.09 35.57 -4.62
CA ILE A 721 -13.56 35.47 -3.22
C ILE A 721 -13.18 34.11 -2.62
N ILE A 722 -13.42 33.02 -3.35
CA ILE A 722 -13.05 31.67 -2.90
C ILE A 722 -11.54 31.57 -2.65
N LEU A 723 -10.72 32.09 -3.57
CA LEU A 723 -9.27 32.09 -3.42
C LEU A 723 -8.80 32.97 -2.26
N ALA A 724 -9.43 34.13 -2.04
CA ALA A 724 -9.10 35.00 -0.93
C ALA A 724 -9.39 34.34 0.42
N LEU A 725 -10.52 33.64 0.55
CA LEU A 725 -10.86 32.87 1.76
C LEU A 725 -9.93 31.68 1.98
N GLN A 726 -9.61 30.94 0.91
CA GLN A 726 -8.64 29.84 0.96
C GLN A 726 -7.27 30.35 1.44
N PHE A 727 -6.78 31.45 0.85
CA PHE A 727 -5.51 32.06 1.19
C PHE A 727 -5.49 32.59 2.63
N ALA A 728 -6.56 33.26 3.07
CA ALA A 728 -6.68 33.75 4.44
C ALA A 728 -6.62 32.60 5.46
N CYS A 729 -7.32 31.48 5.19
CA CYS A 729 -7.26 30.29 6.02
C CYS A 729 -5.86 29.66 6.01
N PHE A 730 -5.21 29.59 4.84
CA PHE A 730 -3.86 29.05 4.69
C PHE A 730 -2.85 29.85 5.53
N VAL A 731 -2.86 31.18 5.42
CA VAL A 731 -1.98 32.08 6.18
C VAL A 731 -2.26 31.97 7.67
N PHE A 732 -3.52 31.91 8.08
CA PHE A 732 -3.91 31.73 9.47
C PHE A 732 -3.32 30.46 10.10
N LEU A 733 -3.35 29.34 9.37
CA LEU A 733 -2.83 28.04 9.80
C LEU A 733 -1.33 27.82 9.49
N SER A 734 -0.71 28.69 8.69
CA SER A 734 0.68 28.53 8.22
C SER A 734 1.72 28.34 9.32
N PRO A 735 1.65 28.94 10.53
CA PRO A 735 2.61 28.65 11.59
C PRO A 735 2.60 27.18 12.02
N LEU A 736 1.43 26.53 12.01
CA LEU A 736 1.27 25.10 12.31
C LEU A 736 1.75 24.21 11.15
N THR A 737 1.76 24.71 9.92
CA THR A 737 2.23 24.00 8.72
C THR A 737 3.75 24.00 8.60
N TYR A 738 4.39 25.16 8.81
CA TYR A 738 5.84 25.32 8.69
C TYR A 738 6.59 25.15 10.00
N GLY A 739 5.88 25.09 11.13
CA GLY A 739 6.46 24.99 12.47
C GLY A 739 7.04 26.30 13.01
N SER A 740 6.79 27.43 12.35
CA SER A 740 7.40 28.72 12.69
C SER A 740 6.56 29.90 12.19
N PRO A 741 6.45 31.01 12.93
CA PRO A 741 7.08 31.26 14.24
C PRO A 741 6.39 30.49 15.38
N GLY A 742 7.07 30.39 16.52
CA GLY A 742 6.46 29.95 17.77
C GLY A 742 5.26 30.83 18.15
N LEU A 743 4.26 30.22 18.76
CA LEU A 743 3.00 30.89 19.09
C LEU A 743 2.81 31.01 20.61
N SER A 744 2.25 32.13 21.05
CA SER A 744 1.77 32.26 22.42
C SER A 744 0.56 31.35 22.68
N ILE A 745 0.27 31.04 23.94
CA ILE A 745 -0.85 30.14 24.31
C ILE A 745 -2.18 30.67 23.75
N ASP A 746 -2.43 31.98 23.84
CA ASP A 746 -3.62 32.62 23.28
C ASP A 746 -3.72 32.48 21.76
N GLU A 747 -2.59 32.58 21.06
CA GLU A 747 -2.53 32.42 19.60
C GLU A 747 -2.73 30.98 19.14
N VAL A 748 -2.25 30.00 19.92
CA VAL A 748 -2.50 28.57 19.71
C VAL A 748 -3.98 28.29 19.94
N GLN A 749 -4.56 28.80 21.02
CA GLN A 749 -5.98 28.64 21.33
C GLN A 749 -6.89 29.26 20.25
N ARG A 750 -6.55 30.44 19.73
CA ARG A 750 -7.29 31.04 18.59
C ARG A 750 -7.26 30.16 17.33
N ARG A 751 -6.17 29.43 17.11
CA ARG A 751 -6.00 28.51 15.97
C ARG A 751 -6.57 27.13 16.20
N LYS A 752 -7.00 26.80 17.42
CA LYS A 752 -7.71 25.58 17.75
C LYS A 752 -9.17 25.67 17.29
N VAL A 753 -9.38 25.52 15.97
CA VAL A 753 -10.70 25.66 15.34
C VAL A 753 -11.70 24.60 15.87
N PHE A 754 -11.21 23.38 16.10
CA PHE A 754 -12.02 22.28 16.63
C PHE A 754 -11.48 21.81 17.98
N SER A 755 -12.38 21.41 18.87
CA SER A 755 -12.03 20.93 20.22
C SER A 755 -11.12 19.69 20.20
N GLY A 756 -11.28 18.84 19.18
CA GLY A 756 -10.47 17.65 18.94
C GLY A 756 -9.06 17.90 18.41
N TRP A 757 -8.65 19.15 18.19
CA TRP A 757 -7.28 19.46 17.81
C TRP A 757 -6.35 19.46 19.03
N ASP A 758 -5.44 18.49 19.04
CA ASP A 758 -4.47 18.27 20.11
C ASP A 758 -3.19 19.08 19.85
N LEU A 759 -3.28 20.40 20.00
CA LEU A 759 -2.13 21.31 19.92
C LEU A 759 -1.36 21.30 21.25
N GLN A 760 -0.06 21.05 21.21
CA GLN A 760 0.78 20.82 22.39
C GLN A 760 0.82 22.04 23.31
N PHE A 761 1.01 23.23 22.73
CA PHE A 761 1.14 24.50 23.47
C PHE A 761 -0.20 25.24 23.68
N ALA A 762 -1.31 24.51 23.70
CA ALA A 762 -2.62 25.09 23.97
C ALA A 762 -2.90 25.30 25.46
N LYS A 763 -2.13 24.70 26.37
CA LYS A 763 -2.33 24.82 27.82
C LYS A 763 -1.13 25.45 28.51
#